data_AF-T0KLZ1-F1
#
_entry.id   AF-T0KLZ1-F1
#
_cell.length_a   1.000
_cell.length_b   1.000
_cell.length_c   1.000
_cell.angle_alpha   90.00
_cell.angle_beta   90.00
_cell.angle_gamma   90.00
#
_symmetry.space_group_name_H-M   'P 1'
#
loop_
_entity.id
_entity.type
_entity.pdbx_description
1 polymer ?
#
loop_
_entity_poly.entity_id
_entity_poly.type
_entity_poly.pdbx_seq_one_letter_code
_entity_poly.pdbx_strand_id
1 'polypeptide(L)'
;MASDQLLFFGDQTVETGPFLRDLSQKAKSSRNLQKFLLDAGNNLRTHVSTLEEGVRKLIPEFHTVAELAEARSDPAAQAILSPVLLCIAQLGDLIHRTEKTPSLLQSSSDVPGPARHLVGFCTGLLPAAVAAASTSLADATRLSQEIVLLSIRLGLHAYRRSVAIEAISGVWHIYVSSESRSTLTLSGPPSVLQSFLSSTAMYGVRSTSLPIYTAFHASHLAAPDVGAIIGTSPVFTTRIPQGTTLFSPTTGSAYDGETLYEFLRQALHDIFQEKLFPSKTLDSALHRSSGSKLSVHVFGPSNAGGFLEKSLAASGFRDAKVQLSEMAETGEPQDAIAIVGMSGRFPGGDNLQAFWDILVQGKDLHKKVPKDRFDVDLHCDPTGKTPNSTLSAFGCFLDKPGYFDNLMFNMSPREAAQTDPCQRLLLMAAYEALETAGYRYDAKPDRGNVGSFVGLTTDDWREYNISQEIDMYFVTGGLRSFGSGRLNYFFKLEGPSYVLDTACSSSAASIELACASLLGRDCDMALAGGANVMTGPNLWAGLSRAGFVSPTGSCKTFDETADGYCRGEGVGIIVLKRLEDAIQAGDNIQGVIRGIATNHSANALSITQPHGPTQKKLYNQVLRKANLTPDQIQYVEMHGTGTQAGDVTEMNSVVSTFASGREPTNPLYVGGIKANVGHGEAAAGVTSVIKALMMFRENAIPPHAGIKTRINSKFPPLDES
;
A
#
# COMPACT_ATOMS: atom_id res chain seq x y z
N MET A 1 -29.60 -17.54 -33.42
CA MET A 1 -30.26 -17.77 -32.12
C MET A 1 -29.48 -16.98 -31.09
N ALA A 2 -30.16 -16.18 -30.26
CA ALA A 2 -29.50 -15.47 -29.16
C ALA A 2 -28.89 -16.50 -28.19
N SER A 3 -27.69 -16.26 -27.68
CA SER A 3 -27.05 -17.14 -26.69
C SER A 3 -27.70 -16.94 -25.33
N ASP A 4 -28.09 -18.01 -24.66
CA ASP A 4 -28.51 -17.96 -23.26
C ASP A 4 -27.40 -17.32 -22.40
N GLN A 5 -27.80 -16.69 -21.30
CA GLN A 5 -26.90 -16.02 -20.37
C GLN A 5 -26.98 -16.66 -18.99
N LEU A 6 -25.83 -16.99 -18.43
CA LEU A 6 -25.68 -17.37 -17.02
C LEU A 6 -25.03 -16.23 -16.25
N LEU A 7 -25.77 -15.59 -15.36
CA LEU A 7 -25.26 -14.53 -14.48
C LEU A 7 -24.95 -15.15 -13.11
N PHE A 8 -23.69 -15.11 -12.72
CA PHE A 8 -23.16 -15.77 -11.53
C PHE A 8 -22.68 -14.77 -10.49
N PHE A 9 -23.10 -14.97 -9.25
CA PHE A 9 -22.75 -14.15 -8.09
C PHE A 9 -22.18 -15.04 -6.98
N GLY A 10 -20.91 -14.81 -6.61
CA GLY A 10 -20.21 -15.56 -5.57
C GLY A 10 -20.65 -15.18 -4.14
N ASP A 11 -19.99 -15.77 -3.16
CA ASP A 11 -20.21 -15.55 -1.73
C ASP A 11 -18.98 -14.92 -1.04
N GLN A 12 -19.00 -14.85 0.29
CA GLN A 12 -17.99 -14.18 1.12
C GLN A 12 -16.67 -14.96 1.24
N THR A 13 -16.40 -15.92 0.35
CA THR A 13 -15.15 -16.69 0.36
C THR A 13 -13.94 -15.92 -0.21
N VAL A 14 -14.12 -14.65 -0.56
CA VAL A 14 -13.10 -13.79 -1.19
C VAL A 14 -12.99 -12.44 -0.49
N GLU A 15 -11.80 -11.84 -0.55
CA GLU A 15 -11.60 -10.48 -0.07
C GLU A 15 -12.21 -9.44 -1.03
N THR A 16 -13.00 -8.53 -0.49
CA THR A 16 -13.75 -7.54 -1.27
C THR A 16 -13.04 -6.19 -1.40
N GLY A 17 -12.11 -5.88 -0.49
CA GLY A 17 -11.38 -4.60 -0.42
C GLY A 17 -10.65 -4.22 -1.72
N PRO A 18 -9.79 -5.08 -2.28
CA PRO A 18 -9.10 -4.81 -3.55
C PRO A 18 -10.05 -4.52 -4.70
N PHE A 19 -11.16 -5.28 -4.78
CA PHE A 19 -12.15 -5.10 -5.84
C PHE A 19 -12.90 -3.76 -5.69
N LEU A 20 -13.31 -3.39 -4.48
CA LEU A 20 -14.00 -2.12 -4.22
C LEU A 20 -13.10 -0.89 -4.48
N ARG A 21 -11.79 -1.02 -4.26
CA ARG A 21 -10.81 -0.01 -4.70
C ARG A 21 -10.82 0.17 -6.21
N ASP A 22 -10.64 -0.91 -6.95
CA ASP A 22 -10.65 -0.90 -8.41
C ASP A 22 -11.98 -0.33 -8.95
N LEU A 23 -13.10 -0.76 -8.38
CA LEU A 23 -14.42 -0.25 -8.72
C LEU A 23 -14.56 1.26 -8.42
N SER A 24 -13.97 1.75 -7.34
CA SER A 24 -13.92 3.19 -7.03
C SER A 24 -13.05 3.98 -8.02
N GLN A 25 -12.00 3.38 -8.57
CA GLN A 25 -11.22 3.99 -9.66
C GLN A 25 -12.04 4.04 -10.95
N LYS A 26 -12.67 2.92 -11.34
CA LYS A 26 -13.58 2.85 -12.51
C LYS A 26 -14.71 3.87 -12.41
N ALA A 27 -15.20 4.15 -11.20
CA ALA A 27 -16.25 5.14 -10.93
C ALA A 27 -15.86 6.56 -11.37
N LYS A 28 -14.57 6.91 -11.41
CA LYS A 28 -14.11 8.23 -11.91
C LYS A 28 -14.54 8.47 -13.37
N SER A 29 -14.71 7.41 -14.14
CA SER A 29 -15.14 7.44 -15.56
C SER A 29 -16.58 6.98 -15.81
N SER A 30 -17.33 6.60 -14.77
CA SER A 30 -18.69 6.03 -14.89
C SER A 30 -19.64 6.75 -13.95
N ARG A 31 -20.53 7.57 -14.52
CA ARG A 31 -21.47 8.41 -13.75
C ARG A 31 -22.44 7.56 -12.93
N ASN A 32 -22.93 6.46 -13.50
CA ASN A 32 -23.88 5.57 -12.82
C ASN A 32 -23.21 4.81 -11.66
N LEU A 33 -21.99 4.32 -11.87
CA LEU A 33 -21.22 3.66 -10.81
C LEU A 33 -20.84 4.62 -9.69
N GLN A 34 -20.38 5.83 -10.02
CA GLN A 34 -20.06 6.87 -9.05
C GLN A 34 -21.26 7.21 -8.19
N LYS A 35 -22.42 7.42 -8.82
CA LYS A 35 -23.67 7.69 -8.11
C LYS A 35 -24.06 6.53 -7.20
N PHE A 36 -23.99 5.29 -7.70
CA PHE A 36 -24.32 4.11 -6.91
C PHE A 36 -23.46 3.98 -5.65
N LEU A 37 -22.13 4.10 -5.77
CA LEU A 37 -21.21 3.98 -4.64
C LEU A 37 -21.38 5.11 -3.62
N LEU A 38 -21.64 6.33 -4.09
CA LEU A 38 -21.91 7.48 -3.23
C LEU A 38 -23.21 7.29 -2.44
N ASP A 39 -24.29 6.94 -3.14
CA ASP A 39 -25.62 6.72 -2.54
C ASP A 39 -25.56 5.53 -1.55
N ALA A 40 -24.85 4.45 -1.89
CA ALA A 40 -24.64 3.31 -0.99
C ALA A 40 -23.92 3.73 0.29
N GLY A 41 -22.83 4.50 0.18
CA GLY A 41 -22.09 5.02 1.35
C GLY A 41 -22.94 5.94 2.24
N ASN A 42 -23.74 6.82 1.63
CA ASN A 42 -24.66 7.71 2.34
C ASN A 42 -25.75 6.93 3.08
N ASN A 43 -26.43 6.02 2.38
CA ASN A 43 -27.52 5.22 2.92
C ASN A 43 -27.04 4.33 4.08
N LEU A 44 -25.85 3.72 3.94
CA LEU A 44 -25.24 2.96 5.02
C LEU A 44 -24.95 3.82 6.25
N ARG A 45 -24.34 5.00 6.09
CA ARG A 45 -24.09 5.91 7.22
C ARG A 45 -25.37 6.30 7.94
N THR A 46 -26.41 6.66 7.18
CA THR A 46 -27.72 6.98 7.75
C THR A 46 -28.29 5.80 8.52
N HIS A 47 -28.24 4.58 7.96
CA HIS A 47 -28.72 3.39 8.67
C HIS A 47 -27.90 3.10 9.94
N VAL A 48 -26.56 3.15 9.85
CA VAL A 48 -25.65 2.92 10.99
C VAL A 48 -25.89 3.91 12.12
N SER A 49 -26.23 5.16 11.80
CA SER A 49 -26.54 6.18 12.81
C SER A 49 -27.81 5.88 13.64
N THR A 50 -28.71 5.03 13.13
CA THR A 50 -29.93 4.61 13.83
C THR A 50 -29.75 3.36 14.69
N LEU A 51 -28.57 2.72 14.64
CA LEU A 51 -28.28 1.52 15.42
C LEU A 51 -28.03 1.83 16.88
N GLU A 52 -28.35 0.87 17.75
CA GLU A 52 -27.99 0.91 19.17
C GLU A 52 -26.48 1.10 19.35
N GLU A 53 -26.09 1.87 20.37
CA GLU A 53 -24.71 2.33 20.55
C GLU A 53 -23.68 1.19 20.58
N GLY A 54 -24.03 0.06 21.22
CA GLY A 54 -23.14 -1.10 21.31
C GLY A 54 -22.78 -1.70 19.95
N VAL A 55 -23.76 -1.79 19.03
CA VAL A 55 -23.53 -2.32 17.68
C VAL A 55 -22.93 -1.25 16.77
N ARG A 56 -23.37 0.01 16.92
CA ARG A 56 -22.83 1.14 16.16
C ARG A 56 -21.32 1.29 16.34
N LYS A 57 -20.80 1.09 17.55
CA LYS A 57 -19.36 1.15 17.87
C LYS A 57 -18.52 0.05 17.20
N LEU A 58 -19.14 -1.04 16.75
CA LEU A 58 -18.43 -2.10 16.01
C LEU A 58 -18.13 -1.67 14.57
N ILE A 59 -18.98 -0.81 13.99
CA ILE A 59 -18.82 -0.37 12.61
C ILE A 59 -17.88 0.85 12.60
N PRO A 60 -16.73 0.79 11.90
CA PRO A 60 -15.79 1.91 11.85
C PRO A 60 -16.43 3.13 11.18
N GLU A 61 -15.97 4.33 11.52
CA GLU A 61 -16.37 5.52 10.79
C GLU A 61 -15.77 5.53 9.38
N PHE A 62 -16.55 5.97 8.38
CA PHE A 62 -16.14 5.95 6.97
C PHE A 62 -16.83 7.07 6.17
N HIS A 63 -16.12 7.66 5.21
CA HIS A 63 -16.67 8.64 4.26
C HIS A 63 -16.98 8.00 2.90
N THR A 64 -16.27 6.94 2.52
CA THR A 64 -16.50 6.20 1.28
C THR A 64 -16.65 4.70 1.51
N VAL A 65 -17.28 3.99 0.57
CA VAL A 65 -17.39 2.51 0.64
C VAL A 65 -16.01 1.86 0.58
N ALA A 66 -15.07 2.43 -0.18
CA ALA A 66 -13.68 1.95 -0.23
C ALA A 66 -12.99 2.07 1.14
N GLU A 67 -13.15 3.20 1.83
CA GLU A 67 -12.66 3.36 3.21
C GLU A 67 -13.27 2.34 4.17
N LEU A 68 -14.58 2.09 4.06
CA LEU A 68 -15.26 1.08 4.88
C LEU A 68 -14.71 -0.33 4.63
N ALA A 69 -14.37 -0.66 3.39
CA ALA A 69 -13.78 -1.95 3.01
C ALA A 69 -12.32 -2.10 3.47
N GLU A 70 -11.60 -0.99 3.61
CA GLU A 70 -10.18 -0.96 4.02
C GLU A 70 -9.97 -0.81 5.52
N ALA A 71 -11.00 -0.39 6.26
CA ALA A 71 -10.94 -0.33 7.69
C ALA A 71 -10.64 -1.74 8.23
N ARG A 72 -9.44 -1.92 8.81
CA ARG A 72 -9.11 -3.13 9.59
C ARG A 72 -10.08 -3.21 10.74
N SER A 73 -11.12 -4.00 10.56
CA SER A 73 -12.26 -4.05 11.45
C SER A 73 -12.26 -5.37 12.22
N ASP A 74 -12.65 -5.28 13.48
CA ASP A 74 -12.83 -6.39 14.40
C ASP A 74 -13.61 -7.56 13.73
N PRO A 75 -13.32 -8.84 14.02
CA PRO A 75 -14.12 -9.95 13.53
C PRO A 75 -15.65 -9.76 13.68
N ALA A 76 -16.10 -9.12 14.76
CA ALA A 76 -17.50 -8.77 14.98
C ALA A 76 -18.03 -7.76 13.95
N ALA A 77 -17.20 -6.78 13.56
CA ALA A 77 -17.52 -5.84 12.50
C ALA A 77 -17.54 -6.53 11.13
N GLN A 78 -16.59 -7.42 10.87
CA GLN A 78 -16.53 -8.19 9.63
C GLN A 78 -17.74 -9.12 9.46
N ALA A 79 -18.26 -9.70 10.55
CA ALA A 79 -19.49 -10.48 10.56
C ALA A 79 -20.70 -9.69 10.03
N ILE A 80 -20.73 -8.37 10.30
CA ILE A 80 -21.79 -7.47 9.83
C ILE A 80 -21.50 -6.99 8.40
N LEU A 81 -20.26 -6.58 8.13
CA LEU A 81 -19.90 -5.81 6.93
C LEU A 81 -19.54 -6.66 5.71
N SER A 82 -19.01 -7.87 5.90
CA SER A 82 -18.61 -8.72 4.76
C SER A 82 -19.75 -8.98 3.76
N PRO A 83 -20.98 -9.34 4.19
CA PRO A 83 -22.15 -9.42 3.30
C PRO A 83 -22.44 -8.11 2.54
N VAL A 84 -22.28 -6.97 3.20
CA VAL A 84 -22.58 -5.64 2.65
C VAL A 84 -21.58 -5.25 1.58
N LEU A 85 -20.29 -5.40 1.89
CA LEU A 85 -19.20 -5.05 1.00
C LEU A 85 -19.20 -5.92 -0.26
N LEU A 86 -19.46 -7.23 -0.12
CA LEU A 86 -19.60 -8.12 -1.26
C LEU A 86 -20.82 -7.74 -2.11
N CYS A 87 -21.96 -7.45 -1.49
CA CYS A 87 -23.16 -7.03 -2.18
C CYS A 87 -22.91 -5.75 -3.00
N ILE A 88 -22.25 -4.74 -2.41
CA ILE A 88 -21.89 -3.50 -3.12
C ILE A 88 -20.92 -3.78 -4.27
N ALA A 89 -19.91 -4.62 -4.06
CA ALA A 89 -18.94 -4.98 -5.09
C ALA A 89 -19.62 -5.63 -6.31
N GLN A 90 -20.50 -6.60 -6.06
CA GLN A 90 -21.21 -7.34 -7.10
C GLN A 90 -22.25 -6.47 -7.83
N LEU A 91 -23.01 -5.64 -7.10
CA LEU A 91 -23.99 -4.70 -7.69
C LEU A 91 -23.31 -3.58 -8.48
N GLY A 92 -22.20 -3.04 -7.97
CA GLY A 92 -21.48 -1.99 -8.68
C GLY A 92 -20.82 -2.52 -9.96
N ASP A 93 -20.30 -3.74 -9.96
CA ASP A 93 -19.83 -4.39 -11.19
C ASP A 93 -20.97 -4.66 -12.19
N LEU A 94 -22.13 -5.13 -11.70
CA LEU A 94 -23.34 -5.28 -12.51
C LEU A 94 -23.75 -3.97 -13.19
N ILE A 95 -23.78 -2.87 -12.44
CA ILE A 95 -24.10 -1.52 -12.94
C ILE A 95 -23.07 -1.09 -13.98
N HIS A 96 -21.77 -1.22 -13.68
CA HIS A 96 -20.69 -0.81 -14.57
C HIS A 96 -20.71 -1.56 -15.90
N ARG A 97 -20.91 -2.88 -15.86
CA ARG A 97 -20.95 -3.73 -17.06
C ARG A 97 -22.23 -3.51 -17.86
N THR A 98 -23.37 -3.29 -17.20
CA THR A 98 -24.64 -3.00 -17.87
C THR A 98 -24.61 -1.63 -18.56
N GLU A 99 -23.92 -0.63 -18.00
CA GLU A 99 -23.71 0.66 -18.67
C GLU A 99 -22.96 0.51 -20.01
N LYS A 100 -21.97 -0.39 -20.06
CA LYS A 100 -21.23 -0.70 -21.30
C LYS A 100 -21.97 -1.67 -22.22
N THR A 101 -22.74 -2.60 -21.64
CA THR A 101 -23.43 -3.69 -22.34
C THR A 101 -24.89 -3.77 -21.86
N PRO A 102 -25.79 -2.91 -22.36
CA PRO A 102 -27.19 -2.88 -21.90
C PRO A 102 -27.94 -4.20 -22.07
N SER A 103 -27.54 -5.03 -23.05
CA SER A 103 -28.12 -6.35 -23.32
C SER A 103 -27.93 -7.39 -22.21
N LEU A 104 -27.18 -7.09 -21.15
CA LEU A 104 -27.09 -7.95 -19.96
C LEU A 104 -28.41 -7.99 -19.17
N LEU A 105 -29.14 -6.86 -19.14
CA LEU A 105 -30.39 -6.74 -18.38
C LEU A 105 -31.61 -6.43 -19.26
N GLN A 106 -31.40 -5.95 -20.49
CA GLN A 106 -32.49 -5.53 -21.36
C GLN A 106 -33.37 -6.69 -21.83
N SER A 107 -34.67 -6.59 -21.57
CA SER A 107 -35.71 -7.47 -22.14
C SER A 107 -36.68 -6.64 -22.99
N SER A 108 -36.91 -7.00 -24.26
CA SER A 108 -37.91 -6.34 -25.12
C SER A 108 -39.28 -7.02 -24.96
N SER A 109 -40.37 -6.24 -25.04
CA SER A 109 -41.74 -6.77 -25.05
C SER A 109 -42.12 -7.48 -26.34
N ASP A 110 -41.42 -7.20 -27.44
CA ASP A 110 -41.86 -7.54 -28.80
C ASP A 110 -41.13 -8.77 -29.39
N VAL A 111 -40.00 -9.17 -28.80
CA VAL A 111 -39.24 -10.38 -29.16
C VAL A 111 -38.73 -11.06 -27.88
N PRO A 112 -38.93 -12.39 -27.69
CA PRO A 112 -38.32 -13.11 -26.58
C PRO A 112 -36.80 -12.98 -26.63
N GLY A 113 -36.23 -12.31 -25.63
CA GLY A 113 -34.77 -12.25 -25.43
C GLY A 113 -34.19 -13.63 -25.09
N PRO A 114 -32.85 -13.77 -25.05
CA PRO A 114 -32.21 -15.01 -24.58
C PRO A 114 -32.66 -15.35 -23.15
N ALA A 115 -32.74 -16.64 -22.83
CA ALA A 115 -33.07 -17.04 -21.47
C ALA A 115 -31.96 -16.58 -20.51
N ARG A 116 -32.35 -16.02 -19.36
CA ARG A 116 -31.42 -15.56 -18.32
C ARG A 116 -31.50 -16.50 -17.14
N HIS A 117 -30.40 -17.19 -16.89
CA HIS A 117 -30.23 -18.06 -15.73
C HIS A 117 -29.36 -17.35 -14.70
N LEU A 118 -29.84 -17.26 -13.46
CA LEU A 118 -29.14 -16.59 -12.38
C LEU A 118 -28.78 -17.58 -11.29
N VAL A 119 -27.53 -17.55 -10.88
CA VAL A 119 -27.00 -18.36 -9.79
C VAL A 119 -26.31 -17.43 -8.81
N GLY A 120 -26.78 -17.43 -7.57
CA GLY A 120 -26.13 -16.76 -6.45
C GLY A 120 -25.81 -17.77 -5.36
N PHE A 121 -24.62 -17.72 -4.79
CA PHE A 121 -24.25 -18.52 -3.61
C PHE A 121 -24.30 -17.66 -2.35
N CYS A 122 -24.92 -18.21 -1.29
CA CYS A 122 -25.15 -17.50 -0.03
C CYS A 122 -25.64 -16.05 -0.26
N THR A 123 -24.93 -15.04 0.21
CA THR A 123 -25.34 -13.63 0.06
C THR A 123 -25.28 -13.11 -1.36
N GLY A 124 -24.61 -13.82 -2.28
CA GLY A 124 -24.68 -13.57 -3.72
C GLY A 124 -26.10 -13.70 -4.30
N LEU A 125 -27.02 -14.35 -3.57
CA LEU A 125 -28.44 -14.36 -3.91
C LEU A 125 -29.08 -12.97 -3.90
N LEU A 126 -28.55 -12.03 -3.09
CA LEU A 126 -29.07 -10.66 -3.01
C LEU A 126 -28.86 -9.89 -4.33
N PRO A 127 -27.63 -9.76 -4.86
CA PRO A 127 -27.42 -9.14 -6.17
C PRO A 127 -27.99 -9.97 -7.33
N ALA A 128 -28.04 -11.30 -7.22
CA ALA A 128 -28.74 -12.13 -8.20
C ALA A 128 -30.24 -11.78 -8.27
N ALA A 129 -30.90 -11.50 -7.14
CA ALA A 129 -32.29 -11.06 -7.13
C ALA A 129 -32.48 -9.68 -7.80
N VAL A 130 -31.53 -8.75 -7.65
CA VAL A 130 -31.53 -7.47 -8.40
C VAL A 130 -31.44 -7.72 -9.90
N ALA A 131 -30.47 -8.51 -10.33
CA ALA A 131 -30.29 -8.83 -11.75
C ALA A 131 -31.52 -9.55 -12.33
N ALA A 132 -32.18 -10.41 -11.54
CA ALA A 132 -33.40 -11.10 -11.95
C ALA A 132 -34.58 -10.13 -12.16
N ALA A 133 -34.75 -9.16 -11.26
CA ALA A 133 -35.85 -8.19 -11.30
C ALA A 133 -35.60 -6.99 -12.23
N SER A 134 -34.40 -6.86 -12.79
CA SER A 134 -34.02 -5.70 -13.61
C SER A 134 -34.23 -5.94 -15.10
N THR A 135 -34.83 -4.94 -15.76
CA THR A 135 -34.97 -4.88 -17.23
C THR A 135 -34.14 -3.76 -17.87
N SER A 136 -33.50 -2.94 -17.05
CA SER A 136 -32.72 -1.78 -17.47
C SER A 136 -31.65 -1.41 -16.43
N LEU A 137 -30.69 -0.58 -16.83
CA LEU A 137 -29.71 0.00 -15.89
C LEU A 137 -30.37 0.85 -14.79
N ALA A 138 -31.47 1.53 -15.13
CA ALA A 138 -32.22 2.34 -14.17
C ALA A 138 -32.89 1.47 -13.09
N ASP A 139 -33.47 0.33 -13.48
CA ASP A 139 -34.00 -0.65 -12.53
C ASP A 139 -32.90 -1.18 -11.63
N ALA A 140 -31.78 -1.61 -12.21
CA ALA A 140 -30.66 -2.15 -11.47
C ALA A 140 -30.15 -1.16 -10.42
N THR A 141 -29.95 0.11 -10.80
CA THR A 141 -29.46 1.15 -9.89
C THR A 141 -30.45 1.42 -8.74
N ARG A 142 -31.75 1.49 -9.06
CA ARG A 142 -32.81 1.73 -8.06
C ARG A 142 -32.95 0.57 -7.07
N LEU A 143 -33.02 -0.66 -7.57
CA LEU A 143 -33.16 -1.86 -6.75
C LEU A 143 -31.91 -2.12 -5.91
N SER A 144 -30.73 -1.81 -6.44
CA SER A 144 -29.45 -2.00 -5.74
C SER A 144 -29.38 -1.26 -4.41
N GLN A 145 -29.88 -0.03 -4.32
CA GLN A 145 -29.83 0.75 -3.07
C GLN A 145 -30.60 0.08 -1.92
N GLU A 146 -31.78 -0.46 -2.23
CA GLU A 146 -32.64 -1.14 -1.25
C GLU A 146 -32.05 -2.49 -0.84
N ILE A 147 -31.37 -3.17 -1.77
CA ILE A 147 -30.67 -4.42 -1.48
C ILE A 147 -29.39 -4.21 -0.67
N VAL A 148 -28.69 -3.08 -0.84
CA VAL A 148 -27.59 -2.69 0.07
C VAL A 148 -28.12 -2.51 1.49
N LEU A 149 -29.25 -1.81 1.67
CA LEU A 149 -29.88 -1.66 3.00
C LEU A 149 -30.40 -2.98 3.58
N LEU A 150 -30.88 -3.90 2.73
CA LEU A 150 -31.24 -5.27 3.15
C LEU A 150 -29.99 -6.03 3.61
N SER A 151 -28.88 -5.92 2.89
CA SER A 151 -27.63 -6.65 3.21
C SER A 151 -27.06 -6.28 4.58
N ILE A 152 -27.15 -5.02 5.01
CA ILE A 152 -26.71 -4.62 6.36
C ILE A 152 -27.66 -5.17 7.45
N ARG A 153 -28.97 -5.19 7.20
CA ARG A 153 -29.94 -5.83 8.12
C ARG A 153 -29.71 -7.34 8.23
N LEU A 154 -29.37 -7.99 7.11
CA LEU A 154 -28.95 -9.39 7.08
C LEU A 154 -27.68 -9.60 7.93
N GLY A 155 -26.63 -8.81 7.71
CA GLY A 155 -25.38 -8.90 8.45
C GLY A 155 -25.55 -8.68 9.95
N LEU A 156 -26.36 -7.67 10.35
CA LEU A 156 -26.72 -7.41 11.75
C LEU A 156 -27.45 -8.60 12.38
N HIS A 157 -28.38 -9.21 11.64
CA HIS A 157 -29.11 -10.37 12.12
C HIS A 157 -28.20 -11.60 12.26
N ALA A 158 -27.33 -11.85 11.28
CA ALA A 158 -26.35 -12.93 11.30
C ALA A 158 -25.37 -12.77 12.49
N TYR A 159 -24.87 -11.55 12.71
CA TYR A 159 -24.03 -11.23 13.86
C TYR A 159 -24.75 -11.48 15.20
N ARG A 160 -25.97 -10.96 15.38
CA ARG A 160 -26.75 -11.17 16.61
C ARG A 160 -27.00 -12.65 16.89
N ARG A 161 -27.27 -13.44 15.84
CA ARG A 161 -27.33 -14.89 15.95
C ARG A 161 -25.99 -15.42 16.44
N SER A 162 -24.89 -15.06 15.80
CA SER A 162 -23.52 -15.48 16.16
C SER A 162 -23.12 -15.18 17.61
N VAL A 163 -23.52 -14.04 18.16
CA VAL A 163 -23.28 -13.69 19.57
C VAL A 163 -24.15 -14.53 20.51
N ALA A 164 -25.44 -14.69 20.21
CA ALA A 164 -26.36 -15.50 21.03
C ALA A 164 -25.90 -16.97 21.11
N ILE A 165 -25.27 -17.44 20.04
CA ILE A 165 -24.68 -18.76 19.88
C ILE A 165 -23.51 -18.96 20.87
N GLU A 166 -22.53 -18.05 20.90
CA GLU A 166 -21.36 -18.16 21.80
C GLU A 166 -21.72 -18.07 23.30
N ALA A 167 -22.85 -17.43 23.63
CA ALA A 167 -23.32 -17.30 25.00
C ALA A 167 -23.90 -18.61 25.60
N ILE A 168 -24.16 -19.64 24.80
CA ILE A 168 -24.77 -20.90 25.25
C ILE A 168 -23.71 -22.02 25.31
N SER A 169 -23.18 -22.29 26.51
CA SER A 169 -22.20 -23.37 26.71
C SER A 169 -22.82 -24.76 26.52
N GLY A 170 -22.18 -25.63 25.73
CA GLY A 170 -22.45 -27.08 25.69
C GLY A 170 -23.39 -27.58 24.59
N VAL A 171 -23.82 -26.73 23.65
CA VAL A 171 -24.84 -27.08 22.63
C VAL A 171 -24.30 -27.06 21.19
N TRP A 172 -23.02 -26.72 20.98
CA TRP A 172 -22.47 -26.51 19.64
C TRP A 172 -21.79 -27.73 19.04
N HIS A 173 -22.23 -28.06 17.82
CA HIS A 173 -21.59 -29.04 16.95
C HIS A 173 -21.13 -28.37 15.67
N ILE A 174 -20.01 -28.86 15.14
CA ILE A 174 -19.59 -28.54 13.78
C ILE A 174 -20.64 -29.13 12.83
N TYR A 175 -21.05 -28.34 11.84
CA TYR A 175 -22.03 -28.74 10.84
C TYR A 175 -21.49 -28.52 9.43
N VAL A 176 -22.06 -29.24 8.47
CA VAL A 176 -21.73 -29.08 7.05
C VAL A 176 -22.61 -27.99 6.48
N SER A 177 -22.03 -26.85 6.13
CA SER A 177 -22.74 -25.69 5.57
C SER A 177 -22.78 -25.70 4.04
N SER A 178 -21.85 -26.40 3.39
CA SER A 178 -21.81 -26.57 1.94
C SER A 178 -21.20 -27.92 1.55
N GLU A 179 -21.75 -28.52 0.51
CA GLU A 179 -21.29 -29.78 -0.07
C GLU A 179 -21.13 -29.67 -1.59
N SER A 180 -19.94 -30.00 -2.08
CA SER A 180 -19.61 -30.05 -3.51
C SER A 180 -19.03 -31.43 -3.87
N ARG A 181 -18.82 -31.71 -5.16
CA ARG A 181 -18.40 -33.04 -5.65
C ARG A 181 -17.15 -33.62 -4.96
N SER A 182 -16.23 -32.78 -4.50
CA SER A 182 -14.96 -33.21 -3.89
C SER A 182 -14.57 -32.43 -2.64
N THR A 183 -15.45 -31.57 -2.11
CA THR A 183 -15.13 -30.69 -0.98
C THR A 183 -16.35 -30.52 -0.07
N LEU A 184 -16.09 -30.43 1.23
CA LEU A 184 -17.07 -30.08 2.26
C LEU A 184 -16.64 -28.79 2.94
N THR A 185 -17.60 -27.91 3.21
CA THR A 185 -17.39 -26.75 4.08
C THR A 185 -17.98 -27.04 5.43
N LEU A 186 -17.15 -26.93 6.46
CA LEU A 186 -17.52 -27.10 7.85
C LEU A 186 -17.65 -25.73 8.52
N SER A 187 -18.69 -25.56 9.33
CA SER A 187 -18.97 -24.33 10.06
C SER A 187 -19.26 -24.63 11.53
N GLY A 188 -18.94 -23.68 12.40
CA GLY A 188 -19.06 -23.81 13.84
C GLY A 188 -18.33 -22.69 14.57
N PRO A 189 -18.42 -22.62 15.90
CA PRO A 189 -17.68 -21.63 16.69
C PRO A 189 -16.17 -21.77 16.47
N PRO A 190 -15.40 -20.66 16.39
CA PRO A 190 -13.96 -20.72 16.08
C PRO A 190 -13.16 -21.65 16.98
N SER A 191 -13.43 -21.63 18.29
CA SER A 191 -12.77 -22.50 19.28
C SER A 191 -13.04 -23.98 19.05
N VAL A 192 -14.27 -24.33 18.64
CA VAL A 192 -14.68 -25.71 18.36
C VAL A 192 -14.09 -26.20 17.04
N LEU A 193 -14.12 -25.37 15.99
CA LEU A 193 -13.49 -25.67 14.71
C LEU A 193 -11.98 -25.89 14.86
N GLN A 194 -11.29 -25.01 15.61
CA GLN A 194 -9.85 -25.14 15.84
C GLN A 194 -9.50 -26.44 16.57
N SER A 195 -10.28 -26.81 17.59
CA SER A 195 -10.12 -28.08 18.31
C SER A 195 -10.31 -29.29 17.39
N PHE A 196 -11.33 -29.27 16.52
CA PHE A 196 -11.59 -30.34 15.56
C PHE A 196 -10.51 -30.45 14.48
N LEU A 197 -10.06 -29.33 13.93
CA LEU A 197 -8.97 -29.28 12.94
C LEU A 197 -7.65 -29.83 13.49
N SER A 198 -7.45 -29.75 14.82
CA SER A 198 -6.27 -30.27 15.51
C SER A 198 -6.41 -31.75 15.92
N SER A 199 -7.56 -32.38 15.64
CA SER A 199 -7.81 -33.77 16.03
C SER A 199 -7.18 -34.79 15.08
N THR A 200 -6.93 -36.01 15.56
CA THR A 200 -6.40 -37.11 14.75
C THR A 200 -7.29 -37.49 13.57
N ALA A 201 -8.59 -37.17 13.64
CA ALA A 201 -9.54 -37.39 12.55
C ALA A 201 -9.25 -36.54 11.30
N MET A 202 -8.49 -35.44 11.45
CA MET A 202 -8.13 -34.53 10.36
C MET A 202 -6.71 -34.78 9.82
N TYR A 203 -5.99 -35.80 10.32
CA TYR A 203 -4.64 -36.11 9.86
C TYR A 203 -4.64 -36.47 8.36
N GLY A 204 -3.83 -35.74 7.58
CA GLY A 204 -3.72 -35.93 6.13
C GLY A 204 -4.83 -35.27 5.30
N VAL A 205 -5.83 -34.63 5.92
CA VAL A 205 -6.88 -33.88 5.23
C VAL A 205 -6.41 -32.45 4.99
N ARG A 206 -6.44 -31.99 3.72
CA ARG A 206 -6.16 -30.59 3.40
C ARG A 206 -7.34 -29.72 3.83
N SER A 207 -7.08 -28.69 4.62
CA SER A 207 -8.08 -27.71 5.06
C SER A 207 -7.64 -26.29 4.69
N THR A 208 -8.61 -25.40 4.52
CA THR A 208 -8.37 -23.98 4.24
C THR A 208 -9.42 -23.18 5.00
N SER A 209 -8.97 -22.18 5.75
CA SER A 209 -9.89 -21.27 6.45
C SER A 209 -10.52 -20.31 5.45
N LEU A 210 -11.82 -20.04 5.60
CA LEU A 210 -12.55 -19.12 4.76
C LEU A 210 -12.84 -17.82 5.53
N PRO A 211 -12.83 -16.65 4.89
CA PRO A 211 -13.09 -15.35 5.55
C PRO A 211 -14.59 -15.13 5.83
N ILE A 212 -15.22 -16.11 6.51
CA ILE A 212 -16.63 -16.10 6.90
C ILE A 212 -16.70 -15.97 8.41
N TYR A 213 -17.24 -14.84 8.88
CA TYR A 213 -17.20 -14.43 10.29
C TYR A 213 -18.53 -14.66 11.03
N THR A 214 -19.48 -15.33 10.41
CA THR A 214 -20.83 -15.50 10.98
C THR A 214 -21.46 -16.83 10.55
N ALA A 215 -22.44 -17.30 11.33
CA ALA A 215 -23.13 -18.57 11.07
C ALA A 215 -24.21 -18.44 9.98
N PHE A 216 -24.01 -19.15 8.86
CA PHE A 216 -24.96 -19.32 7.76
C PHE A 216 -25.27 -20.82 7.58
N HIS A 217 -26.36 -21.14 6.86
CA HIS A 217 -26.70 -22.52 6.50
C HIS A 217 -26.84 -23.46 7.72
N ALA A 218 -27.47 -22.96 8.77
CA ALA A 218 -27.48 -23.58 10.08
C ALA A 218 -28.92 -23.87 10.52
N SER A 219 -29.50 -24.96 9.99
CA SER A 219 -30.89 -25.38 10.24
C SER A 219 -31.23 -25.66 11.70
N HIS A 220 -30.21 -25.96 12.51
CA HIS A 220 -30.36 -26.18 13.95
C HIS A 220 -30.54 -24.86 14.74
N LEU A 221 -30.42 -23.71 14.07
CA LEU A 221 -30.60 -22.39 14.68
C LEU A 221 -31.96 -21.82 14.36
N ALA A 222 -32.47 -21.01 15.29
CA ALA A 222 -33.74 -20.33 15.15
C ALA A 222 -33.85 -19.64 13.78
N ALA A 223 -34.98 -19.89 13.12
CA ALA A 223 -35.30 -19.28 11.85
C ALA A 223 -35.30 -17.74 11.97
N PRO A 224 -34.71 -17.02 11.01
CA PRO A 224 -34.72 -15.57 11.02
C PRO A 224 -36.12 -15.04 10.72
N ASP A 225 -36.45 -13.86 11.25
CA ASP A 225 -37.57 -13.07 10.75
C ASP A 225 -37.17 -12.45 9.40
N VAL A 226 -37.39 -13.22 8.33
CA VAL A 226 -37.08 -12.80 6.96
C VAL A 226 -37.86 -11.54 6.55
N GLY A 227 -39.07 -11.35 7.09
CA GLY A 227 -39.89 -10.17 6.81
C GLY A 227 -39.26 -8.89 7.34
N ALA A 228 -38.74 -8.95 8.57
CA ALA A 228 -38.01 -7.83 9.18
C ALA A 228 -36.70 -7.50 8.43
N ILE A 229 -35.99 -8.52 7.93
CA ILE A 229 -34.76 -8.33 7.15
C ILE A 229 -35.07 -7.65 5.80
N ILE A 230 -36.08 -8.12 5.07
CA ILE A 230 -36.48 -7.51 3.78
C ILE A 230 -37.01 -6.09 4.01
N GLY A 231 -37.88 -5.90 5.00
CA GLY A 231 -38.55 -4.63 5.27
C GLY A 231 -39.70 -4.35 4.30
N THR A 232 -40.10 -3.07 4.22
CA THR A 232 -41.39 -2.65 3.63
C THR A 232 -41.26 -1.78 2.39
N SER A 233 -40.07 -1.70 1.77
CA SER A 233 -39.88 -0.86 0.58
C SER A 233 -40.78 -1.32 -0.57
N PRO A 234 -41.47 -0.40 -1.27
CA PRO A 234 -42.37 -0.76 -2.38
C PRO A 234 -41.64 -1.46 -3.53
N VAL A 235 -40.31 -1.29 -3.63
CA VAL A 235 -39.51 -1.92 -4.68
C VAL A 235 -39.56 -3.44 -4.64
N PHE A 236 -39.82 -4.05 -3.48
CA PHE A 236 -39.87 -5.50 -3.35
C PHE A 236 -41.12 -6.13 -4.01
N THR A 237 -42.11 -5.31 -4.42
CA THR A 237 -43.25 -5.78 -5.22
C THR A 237 -42.96 -5.84 -6.73
N THR A 238 -41.73 -5.47 -7.16
CA THR A 238 -41.30 -5.54 -8.57
C THR A 238 -41.43 -6.96 -9.10
N ARG A 239 -42.11 -7.10 -10.25
CA ARG A 239 -42.29 -8.38 -10.92
C ARG A 239 -41.02 -8.85 -11.62
N ILE A 240 -40.82 -10.15 -11.63
CA ILE A 240 -39.70 -10.79 -12.32
C ILE A 240 -40.09 -10.97 -13.79
N PRO A 241 -39.25 -10.53 -14.76
CA PRO A 241 -39.54 -10.70 -16.17
C PRO A 241 -39.66 -12.17 -16.58
N GLN A 242 -40.53 -12.44 -17.56
CA GLN A 242 -40.62 -13.78 -18.16
C GLN A 242 -39.30 -14.15 -18.86
N GLY A 243 -38.92 -15.43 -18.80
CA GLY A 243 -37.64 -15.92 -19.35
C GLY A 243 -36.42 -15.75 -18.42
N THR A 244 -36.62 -15.19 -17.23
CA THR A 244 -35.62 -15.13 -16.16
C THR A 244 -35.83 -16.28 -15.18
N THR A 245 -34.77 -17.00 -14.79
CA THR A 245 -34.82 -18.07 -13.79
C THR A 245 -33.70 -17.89 -12.76
N LEU A 246 -34.06 -17.70 -11.50
CA LEU A 246 -33.12 -17.71 -10.37
C LEU A 246 -33.15 -19.09 -9.71
N PHE A 247 -31.98 -19.74 -9.61
CA PHE A 247 -31.87 -21.08 -9.04
C PHE A 247 -31.54 -21.03 -7.55
N SER A 248 -32.24 -21.85 -6.77
CA SER A 248 -31.95 -22.08 -5.36
C SER A 248 -30.64 -22.87 -5.23
N PRO A 249 -29.66 -22.38 -4.45
CA PRO A 249 -28.36 -23.02 -4.33
C PRO A 249 -28.38 -24.25 -3.42
N THR A 250 -29.55 -24.57 -2.85
CA THR A 250 -29.76 -25.65 -1.88
C THR A 250 -30.49 -26.82 -2.57
N THR A 251 -31.48 -26.52 -3.40
CA THR A 251 -32.25 -27.55 -4.12
C THR A 251 -31.74 -27.79 -5.54
N GLY A 252 -31.16 -26.77 -6.18
CA GLY A 252 -30.87 -26.72 -7.60
C GLY A 252 -32.11 -26.49 -8.48
N SER A 253 -33.29 -26.28 -7.88
CA SER A 253 -34.52 -25.94 -8.60
C SER A 253 -34.65 -24.42 -8.77
N ALA A 254 -35.51 -23.97 -9.68
CA ALA A 254 -35.87 -22.56 -9.76
C ALA A 254 -36.65 -22.16 -8.50
N TYR A 255 -36.44 -20.93 -8.00
CA TYR A 255 -37.34 -20.37 -6.99
C TYR A 255 -38.74 -20.16 -7.57
N ASP A 256 -39.75 -20.39 -6.75
CA ASP A 256 -41.14 -20.09 -7.07
C ASP A 256 -41.47 -18.63 -6.70
N GLY A 257 -42.31 -17.94 -7.47
CA GLY A 257 -42.73 -16.57 -7.16
C GLY A 257 -42.68 -15.63 -8.36
N GLU A 258 -43.54 -14.61 -8.32
CA GLU A 258 -43.63 -13.60 -9.39
C GLU A 258 -42.96 -12.28 -8.99
N THR A 259 -42.68 -12.08 -7.71
CA THR A 259 -42.17 -10.82 -7.16
C THR A 259 -40.80 -10.95 -6.49
N LEU A 260 -40.08 -9.84 -6.45
CA LEU A 260 -38.78 -9.75 -5.77
C LEU A 260 -38.89 -10.12 -4.28
N TYR A 261 -39.98 -9.77 -3.60
CA TYR A 261 -40.23 -10.11 -2.19
C TYR A 261 -40.29 -11.63 -1.97
N GLU A 262 -41.05 -12.35 -2.81
CA GLU A 262 -41.22 -13.81 -2.69
C GLU A 262 -39.91 -14.55 -2.89
N PHE A 263 -39.09 -14.09 -3.83
CA PHE A 263 -37.74 -14.61 -4.04
C PHE A 263 -36.79 -14.29 -2.88
N LEU A 264 -36.74 -13.04 -2.41
CA LEU A 264 -35.88 -12.67 -1.29
C LEU A 264 -36.27 -13.44 -0.02
N ARG A 265 -37.56 -13.72 0.20
CA ARG A 265 -38.04 -14.51 1.34
C ARG A 265 -37.46 -15.92 1.31
N GLN A 266 -37.46 -16.57 0.16
CA GLN A 266 -36.88 -17.92 -0.02
C GLN A 266 -35.35 -17.88 0.00
N ALA A 267 -34.73 -16.89 -0.65
CA ALA A 267 -33.29 -16.71 -0.64
C ALA A 267 -32.73 -16.51 0.77
N LEU A 268 -33.38 -15.68 1.59
CA LEU A 268 -32.99 -15.49 2.99
C LEU A 268 -33.19 -16.76 3.83
N HIS A 269 -34.23 -17.54 3.56
CA HIS A 269 -34.38 -18.86 4.17
C HIS A 269 -33.18 -19.75 3.82
N ASP A 270 -32.84 -19.84 2.53
CA ASP A 270 -31.70 -20.64 2.06
C ASP A 270 -30.36 -20.17 2.65
N ILE A 271 -30.12 -18.86 2.73
CA ILE A 271 -28.90 -18.28 3.33
C ILE A 271 -28.72 -18.72 4.79
N PHE A 272 -29.82 -18.78 5.55
CA PHE A 272 -29.74 -18.95 6.99
C PHE A 272 -29.97 -20.38 7.48
N GLN A 273 -30.74 -21.19 6.75
CA GLN A 273 -31.23 -22.48 7.22
C GLN A 273 -30.68 -23.65 6.42
N GLU A 274 -30.57 -23.51 5.10
CA GLU A 274 -30.35 -24.66 4.23
C GLU A 274 -28.88 -24.80 3.81
N LYS A 275 -28.43 -26.06 3.69
CA LYS A 275 -27.08 -26.40 3.21
C LYS A 275 -26.93 -26.09 1.72
N LEU A 276 -25.79 -25.54 1.32
CA LEU A 276 -25.49 -25.27 -0.08
C LEU A 276 -25.05 -26.52 -0.84
N PHE A 277 -25.48 -26.63 -2.11
CA PHE A 277 -25.02 -27.62 -3.08
C PHE A 277 -24.57 -26.94 -4.40
N PRO A 278 -23.39 -26.29 -4.40
CA PRO A 278 -22.92 -25.49 -5.54
C PRO A 278 -22.88 -26.26 -6.86
N SER A 279 -22.32 -27.47 -6.87
CA SER A 279 -22.21 -28.32 -8.07
C SER A 279 -23.59 -28.63 -8.66
N LYS A 280 -24.52 -29.09 -7.83
CA LYS A 280 -25.88 -29.46 -8.25
C LYS A 280 -26.62 -28.27 -8.86
N THR A 281 -26.50 -27.10 -8.23
CA THR A 281 -27.17 -25.88 -8.66
C THR A 281 -26.68 -25.43 -10.02
N LEU A 282 -25.37 -25.47 -10.23
CA LEU A 282 -24.76 -25.12 -11.50
C LEU A 282 -25.14 -26.13 -12.59
N ASP A 283 -25.11 -27.43 -12.29
CA ASP A 283 -25.55 -28.48 -13.21
C ASP A 283 -27.00 -28.25 -13.66
N SER A 284 -27.91 -27.92 -12.74
CA SER A 284 -29.31 -27.58 -13.07
C SER A 284 -29.45 -26.36 -13.97
N ALA A 285 -28.68 -25.30 -13.71
CA ALA A 285 -28.69 -24.09 -14.52
C ALA A 285 -28.17 -24.35 -15.95
N LEU A 286 -27.10 -25.15 -16.06
CA LEU A 286 -26.52 -25.55 -17.33
C LEU A 286 -27.43 -26.48 -18.12
N HIS A 287 -28.10 -27.44 -17.47
CA HIS A 287 -29.08 -28.33 -18.12
C HIS A 287 -30.30 -27.59 -18.67
N ARG A 288 -30.66 -26.46 -18.07
CA ARG A 288 -31.79 -25.64 -18.51
C ARG A 288 -31.44 -24.67 -19.63
N SER A 289 -30.14 -24.43 -19.87
CA SER A 289 -29.66 -23.62 -20.97
C SER A 289 -29.82 -24.41 -22.29
N SER A 290 -30.58 -23.87 -23.24
CA SER A 290 -30.92 -24.57 -24.49
C SER A 290 -30.03 -24.09 -25.64
N GLY A 291 -29.11 -24.94 -26.10
CA GLY A 291 -28.31 -24.70 -27.31
C GLY A 291 -26.79 -24.80 -27.09
N SER A 292 -26.01 -24.65 -28.18
CA SER A 292 -24.54 -24.82 -28.17
C SER A 292 -23.76 -23.57 -27.76
N LYS A 293 -24.42 -22.45 -27.44
CA LYS A 293 -23.77 -21.17 -27.11
C LYS A 293 -24.34 -20.57 -25.82
N LEU A 294 -23.52 -20.54 -24.78
CA LEU A 294 -23.80 -19.97 -23.46
C LEU A 294 -22.77 -18.88 -23.14
N SER A 295 -23.22 -17.71 -22.71
CA SER A 295 -22.34 -16.66 -22.18
C SER A 295 -22.43 -16.65 -20.65
N VAL A 296 -21.28 -16.79 -19.97
CA VAL A 296 -21.23 -16.82 -18.51
C VAL A 296 -20.61 -15.53 -18.01
N HIS A 297 -21.32 -14.82 -17.14
CA HIS A 297 -20.88 -13.56 -16.56
C HIS A 297 -20.77 -13.72 -15.05
N VAL A 298 -19.55 -13.67 -14.53
CA VAL A 298 -19.29 -13.62 -13.09
C VAL A 298 -19.22 -12.16 -12.68
N PHE A 299 -19.95 -11.77 -11.64
CA PHE A 299 -19.97 -10.41 -11.13
C PHE A 299 -19.27 -10.30 -9.78
N GLY A 300 -18.48 -9.24 -9.62
CA GLY A 300 -17.69 -8.98 -8.41
C GLY A 300 -16.53 -9.95 -8.19
N PRO A 301 -15.87 -9.88 -7.02
CA PRO A 301 -14.80 -10.81 -6.69
C PRO A 301 -15.38 -12.22 -6.53
N SER A 302 -14.69 -13.23 -7.07
CA SER A 302 -15.10 -14.64 -6.95
C SER A 302 -13.93 -15.59 -7.20
N ASN A 303 -13.88 -16.69 -6.44
CA ASN A 303 -12.99 -17.83 -6.66
C ASN A 303 -13.64 -18.92 -7.55
N ALA A 304 -14.85 -18.67 -8.07
CA ALA A 304 -15.64 -19.68 -8.77
C ALA A 304 -15.14 -19.98 -10.20
N GLY A 305 -14.16 -19.24 -10.73
CA GLY A 305 -13.68 -19.39 -12.12
C GLY A 305 -13.33 -20.84 -12.48
N GLY A 306 -12.39 -21.45 -11.74
CA GLY A 306 -11.99 -22.84 -12.00
C GLY A 306 -13.09 -23.87 -11.72
N PHE A 307 -14.02 -23.57 -10.82
CA PHE A 307 -15.20 -24.41 -10.55
C PHE A 307 -16.22 -24.35 -11.72
N LEU A 308 -16.48 -23.15 -12.24
CA LEU A 308 -17.37 -22.88 -13.36
C LEU A 308 -16.83 -23.54 -14.63
N GLU A 309 -15.55 -23.37 -14.95
CA GLU A 309 -14.91 -23.98 -16.13
C GLU A 309 -15.03 -25.51 -16.13
N LYS A 310 -14.76 -26.16 -14.99
CA LYS A 310 -14.90 -27.62 -14.85
C LYS A 310 -16.34 -28.08 -15.08
N SER A 311 -17.31 -27.33 -14.56
CA SER A 311 -18.72 -27.67 -14.66
C SER A 311 -19.26 -27.45 -16.07
N LEU A 312 -18.85 -26.37 -16.73
CA LEU A 312 -19.13 -26.10 -18.14
C LEU A 312 -18.58 -27.21 -19.04
N ALA A 313 -17.32 -27.61 -18.84
CA ALA A 313 -16.69 -28.69 -19.59
C ALA A 313 -17.40 -30.04 -19.39
N ALA A 314 -17.82 -30.35 -18.15
CA ALA A 314 -18.56 -31.57 -17.83
C ALA A 314 -19.96 -31.61 -18.48
N SER A 315 -20.61 -30.45 -18.61
CA SER A 315 -21.95 -30.32 -19.21
C SER A 315 -21.94 -30.07 -20.72
N GLY A 316 -20.78 -30.17 -21.37
CA GLY A 316 -20.65 -30.09 -22.84
C GLY A 316 -20.47 -28.68 -23.41
N PHE A 317 -20.36 -27.64 -22.58
CA PHE A 317 -20.16 -26.24 -22.99
C PHE A 317 -18.68 -25.88 -23.11
N ARG A 318 -17.94 -26.56 -24.00
CA ARG A 318 -16.47 -26.37 -24.14
C ARG A 318 -16.07 -25.02 -24.73
N ASP A 319 -16.94 -24.41 -25.54
CA ASP A 319 -16.69 -23.10 -26.18
C ASP A 319 -17.35 -21.92 -25.43
N ALA A 320 -17.91 -22.15 -24.24
CA ALA A 320 -18.51 -21.08 -23.45
C ALA A 320 -17.44 -20.11 -22.94
N LYS A 321 -17.64 -18.82 -23.19
CA LYS A 321 -16.76 -17.77 -22.69
C LYS A 321 -17.19 -17.39 -21.27
N VAL A 322 -16.34 -17.69 -20.29
CA VAL A 322 -16.48 -17.18 -18.92
C VAL A 322 -15.88 -15.79 -18.86
N GLN A 323 -16.74 -14.78 -18.72
CA GLN A 323 -16.33 -13.40 -18.48
C GLN A 323 -16.25 -13.15 -16.98
N LEU A 324 -15.04 -13.28 -16.45
CA LEU A 324 -14.72 -12.83 -15.11
C LEU A 324 -14.68 -11.30 -15.06
N SER A 325 -14.98 -10.73 -13.89
CA SER A 325 -14.74 -9.32 -13.64
C SER A 325 -13.23 -9.08 -13.65
N GLU A 326 -12.74 -8.37 -14.66
CA GLU A 326 -11.35 -7.90 -14.70
C GLU A 326 -11.15 -6.95 -13.52
N MET A 327 -10.50 -7.42 -12.44
CA MET A 327 -9.65 -6.50 -11.68
C MET A 327 -8.63 -5.99 -12.70
N ALA A 328 -8.37 -4.68 -12.75
CA ALA A 328 -7.23 -4.23 -13.52
C ALA A 328 -6.06 -5.15 -13.17
N GLU A 329 -5.40 -5.74 -14.19
CA GLU A 329 -4.02 -6.19 -14.03
C GLU A 329 -3.34 -5.10 -13.20
N THR A 330 -2.47 -5.46 -12.24
CA THR A 330 -1.74 -4.51 -11.40
C THR A 330 -0.94 -3.54 -12.28
N GLY A 331 -1.64 -2.61 -12.91
CA GLY A 331 -1.12 -1.59 -13.79
C GLY A 331 -0.35 -0.66 -12.89
N GLU A 332 0.73 -0.14 -13.43
CA GLU A 332 1.50 0.83 -12.69
C GLU A 332 0.55 1.96 -12.26
N PRO A 333 0.60 2.37 -10.98
CA PRO A 333 -0.25 3.44 -10.47
C PRO A 333 -0.17 4.62 -11.43
N GLN A 334 -1.31 5.22 -11.76
CA GLN A 334 -1.37 6.42 -12.60
C GLN A 334 -0.53 7.57 -12.02
N ASP A 335 -0.18 7.50 -10.73
CA ASP A 335 0.62 8.46 -9.99
C ASP A 335 2.10 8.00 -9.78
N ALA A 336 2.60 7.03 -10.54
CA ALA A 336 3.97 6.54 -10.41
C ALA A 336 4.99 7.52 -11.00
N ILE A 337 6.15 7.64 -10.33
CA ILE A 337 7.23 8.56 -10.70
C ILE A 337 8.48 7.75 -11.08
N ALA A 338 9.01 7.99 -12.27
CA ALA A 338 10.25 7.40 -12.74
C ALA A 338 11.47 8.15 -12.19
N ILE A 339 12.51 7.40 -11.82
CA ILE A 339 13.85 7.91 -11.59
C ILE A 339 14.66 7.66 -12.86
N VAL A 340 15.05 8.73 -13.57
CA VAL A 340 15.71 8.65 -14.88
C VAL A 340 17.21 8.97 -14.84
N GLY A 341 17.68 9.61 -13.76
CA GLY A 341 19.08 9.96 -13.53
C GLY A 341 19.44 9.97 -12.06
N MET A 342 20.72 9.76 -11.75
CA MET A 342 21.25 9.90 -10.39
C MET A 342 22.75 10.20 -10.37
N SER A 343 23.18 10.98 -9.40
CA SER A 343 24.60 11.13 -9.03
C SER A 343 24.74 11.37 -7.53
N GLY A 344 25.92 11.07 -7.00
CA GLY A 344 26.27 11.34 -5.62
C GLY A 344 27.76 11.22 -5.33
N ARG A 345 28.12 11.66 -4.13
CA ARG A 345 29.45 11.50 -3.52
C ARG A 345 29.23 11.05 -2.09
N PHE A 346 29.95 10.00 -1.70
CA PHE A 346 29.80 9.37 -0.39
C PHE A 346 31.19 9.06 0.20
N PRO A 347 31.31 8.82 1.50
CA PRO A 347 32.57 8.42 2.12
C PRO A 347 33.23 7.26 1.35
N GLY A 348 34.53 7.38 1.11
CA GLY A 348 35.35 6.37 0.42
C GLY A 348 35.22 6.31 -1.12
N GLY A 349 34.37 7.13 -1.75
CA GLY A 349 34.20 7.11 -3.19
C GLY A 349 33.67 8.41 -3.80
N ASP A 350 34.25 8.83 -4.91
CA ASP A 350 33.85 10.03 -5.64
C ASP A 350 32.86 9.75 -6.79
N ASN A 351 32.23 8.59 -6.82
CA ASN A 351 31.20 8.26 -7.80
C ASN A 351 30.39 7.05 -7.33
N LEU A 352 29.31 6.73 -8.04
CA LEU A 352 28.40 5.66 -7.68
C LEU A 352 29.03 4.26 -7.77
N GLN A 353 30.00 4.04 -8.65
CA GLN A 353 30.71 2.76 -8.74
C GLN A 353 31.59 2.54 -7.49
N ALA A 354 32.39 3.54 -7.12
CA ALA A 354 33.21 3.46 -5.91
C ALA A 354 32.34 3.27 -4.65
N PHE A 355 31.19 3.95 -4.59
CA PHE A 355 30.19 3.74 -3.54
C PHE A 355 29.68 2.30 -3.49
N TRP A 356 29.33 1.70 -4.63
CA TRP A 356 28.91 0.31 -4.70
C TRP A 356 30.01 -0.66 -4.27
N ASP A 357 31.25 -0.44 -4.71
CA ASP A 357 32.40 -1.28 -4.36
C ASP A 357 32.60 -1.35 -2.83
N ILE A 358 32.37 -0.23 -2.12
CA ILE A 358 32.41 -0.17 -0.65
C ILE A 358 31.31 -1.03 -0.02
N LEU A 359 30.09 -0.96 -0.55
CA LEU A 359 28.94 -1.70 -0.03
C LEU A 359 29.15 -3.20 -0.20
N VAL A 360 29.59 -3.65 -1.37
CA VAL A 360 29.87 -5.07 -1.65
C VAL A 360 31.02 -5.60 -0.80
N GLN A 361 32.01 -4.77 -0.49
CA GLN A 361 33.10 -5.13 0.43
C GLN A 361 32.66 -5.13 1.91
N GLY A 362 31.43 -4.71 2.24
CA GLY A 362 30.94 -4.65 3.62
C GLY A 362 31.73 -3.69 4.50
N LYS A 363 32.32 -2.65 3.90
CA LYS A 363 33.22 -1.73 4.60
C LYS A 363 32.45 -0.76 5.50
N ASP A 364 33.00 -0.57 6.69
CA ASP A 364 32.64 0.50 7.62
C ASP A 364 33.71 1.59 7.53
N LEU A 365 33.28 2.80 7.17
CA LEU A 365 34.16 3.90 6.81
C LEU A 365 34.30 4.97 7.90
N HIS A 366 33.84 4.70 9.13
CA HIS A 366 34.09 5.64 10.21
C HIS A 366 35.60 5.79 10.46
N LYS A 367 36.03 7.05 10.62
CA LYS A 367 37.41 7.41 10.94
C LYS A 367 37.41 8.60 11.88
N LYS A 368 38.55 8.86 12.52
CA LYS A 368 38.73 10.07 13.34
C LYS A 368 38.52 11.31 12.46
N VAL A 369 37.92 12.37 13.02
CA VAL A 369 37.74 13.65 12.32
C VAL A 369 39.07 14.10 11.70
N PRO A 370 39.11 14.32 10.37
CA PRO A 370 40.30 14.82 9.70
C PRO A 370 40.72 16.22 10.17
N LYS A 371 42.02 16.48 10.24
CA LYS A 371 42.58 17.77 10.68
C LYS A 371 42.22 18.95 9.77
N ASP A 372 41.84 18.68 8.52
CA ASP A 372 41.39 19.70 7.57
C ASP A 372 39.93 20.15 7.80
N ARG A 373 39.19 19.48 8.71
CA ARG A 373 37.88 19.94 9.20
C ARG A 373 38.05 20.86 10.40
N PHE A 374 38.51 20.28 11.51
CA PHE A 374 38.87 20.96 12.75
C PHE A 374 39.72 20.04 13.64
N ASP A 375 40.39 20.59 14.65
CA ASP A 375 41.18 19.81 15.59
C ASP A 375 40.28 19.16 16.66
N VAL A 376 39.83 17.94 16.40
CA VAL A 376 38.91 17.21 17.30
C VAL A 376 39.50 16.94 18.67
N ASP A 377 40.83 16.92 18.83
CA ASP A 377 41.45 16.67 20.14
C ASP A 377 41.24 17.85 21.10
N LEU A 378 40.96 19.06 20.58
CA LEU A 378 40.57 20.23 21.39
C LEU A 378 39.09 20.21 21.79
N HIS A 379 38.27 19.39 21.13
CA HIS A 379 36.82 19.36 21.30
C HIS A 379 36.30 18.02 21.86
N CYS A 380 37.13 16.99 21.94
CA CYS A 380 36.74 15.69 22.46
C CYS A 380 37.13 15.54 23.93
N ASP A 381 36.15 15.32 24.81
CA ASP A 381 36.37 14.97 26.21
C ASP A 381 35.62 13.68 26.51
N PRO A 382 36.29 12.52 26.52
CA PRO A 382 35.67 11.23 26.83
C PRO A 382 35.00 11.16 28.21
N THR A 383 35.31 12.09 29.12
CA THR A 383 34.69 12.13 30.46
C THR A 383 33.32 12.83 30.46
N GLY A 384 32.99 13.59 29.41
CA GLY A 384 31.75 14.33 29.27
C GLY A 384 31.59 15.51 30.23
N LYS A 385 32.67 15.97 30.87
CA LYS A 385 32.63 17.03 31.90
C LYS A 385 32.87 18.42 31.32
N THR A 386 33.61 18.50 30.22
CA THR A 386 34.00 19.77 29.60
C THR A 386 32.82 20.36 28.81
N PRO A 387 32.42 21.62 29.06
CA PRO A 387 31.41 22.29 28.23
C PRO A 387 31.83 22.35 26.75
N ASN A 388 30.86 22.30 25.83
CA ASN A 388 31.09 22.35 24.38
C ASN A 388 32.04 21.27 23.83
N SER A 389 32.14 20.14 24.53
CA SER A 389 32.90 18.98 24.10
C SER A 389 31.99 17.85 23.60
N THR A 390 32.57 16.92 22.84
CA THR A 390 31.94 15.69 22.36
C THR A 390 32.58 14.45 23.00
N LEU A 391 31.80 13.40 23.22
CA LEU A 391 32.29 12.08 23.64
C LEU A 391 32.89 11.28 22.48
N SER A 392 32.61 11.69 21.23
CA SER A 392 33.02 10.99 20.02
C SER A 392 33.92 11.85 19.15
N ALA A 393 35.02 11.26 18.68
CA ALA A 393 35.95 11.88 17.75
C ALA A 393 35.82 11.35 16.31
N PHE A 394 34.72 10.64 16.01
CA PHE A 394 34.56 9.89 14.77
C PHE A 394 33.48 10.48 13.84
N GLY A 395 33.64 10.18 12.56
CA GLY A 395 32.68 10.48 11.50
C GLY A 395 33.03 9.71 10.22
N CYS A 396 32.15 9.79 9.22
CA CYS A 396 32.41 9.31 7.86
C CYS A 396 32.50 10.52 6.93
N PHE A 397 33.61 10.68 6.21
CA PHE A 397 33.94 11.92 5.52
C PHE A 397 34.14 11.73 4.03
N LEU A 398 33.73 12.71 3.24
CA LEU A 398 34.18 12.87 1.87
C LEU A 398 35.67 13.20 1.87
N ASP A 399 36.44 12.60 0.97
CA ASP A 399 37.89 12.81 0.98
C ASP A 399 38.29 14.21 0.49
N LYS A 400 37.47 14.82 -0.37
CA LYS A 400 37.77 16.11 -1.04
C LYS A 400 36.55 17.03 -1.10
N PRO A 401 35.91 17.41 0.03
CA PRO A 401 34.67 18.21 0.00
C PRO A 401 34.88 19.63 -0.55
N GLY A 402 36.11 20.14 -0.55
CA GLY A 402 36.45 21.47 -1.04
C GLY A 402 36.72 21.56 -2.53
N TYR A 403 36.84 20.42 -3.24
CA TYR A 403 37.16 20.42 -4.67
C TYR A 403 35.93 20.84 -5.48
N PHE A 404 36.12 21.80 -6.39
CA PHE A 404 35.03 22.37 -7.18
C PHE A 404 35.57 23.09 -8.42
N ASP A 405 34.93 22.88 -9.56
CA ASP A 405 35.25 23.60 -10.80
C ASP A 405 34.49 24.94 -10.86
N ASN A 406 35.07 25.97 -10.24
CA ASN A 406 34.46 27.29 -10.21
C ASN A 406 34.26 27.90 -11.61
N LEU A 407 35.14 27.59 -12.58
CA LEU A 407 35.06 28.15 -13.93
C LEU A 407 33.89 27.54 -14.69
N MET A 408 33.70 26.22 -14.60
CA MET A 408 32.55 25.53 -15.18
C MET A 408 31.22 26.11 -14.67
N PHE A 409 31.13 26.42 -13.37
CA PHE A 409 29.93 26.93 -12.74
C PHE A 409 29.82 28.47 -12.71
N ASN A 410 30.64 29.18 -13.48
CA ASN A 410 30.65 30.64 -13.61
C ASN A 410 30.80 31.38 -12.27
N MET A 411 31.59 30.84 -11.34
CA MET A 411 31.91 31.47 -10.07
C MET A 411 33.35 31.99 -10.08
N SER A 412 33.57 33.18 -9.53
CA SER A 412 34.93 33.64 -9.29
C SER A 412 35.61 32.80 -8.20
N PRO A 413 36.95 32.70 -8.16
CA PRO A 413 37.65 32.02 -7.07
C PRO A 413 37.27 32.57 -5.67
N ARG A 414 37.00 33.88 -5.59
CA ARG A 414 36.57 34.57 -4.37
C ARG A 414 35.16 34.13 -3.93
N GLU A 415 34.22 34.03 -4.86
CA GLU A 415 32.88 33.51 -4.58
C GLU A 415 32.90 32.04 -4.19
N ALA A 416 33.67 31.21 -4.92
CA ALA A 416 33.75 29.78 -4.67
C ALA A 416 34.32 29.46 -3.28
N ALA A 417 35.30 30.24 -2.82
CA ALA A 417 35.84 30.13 -1.46
C ALA A 417 34.81 30.47 -0.38
N GLN A 418 33.90 31.42 -0.65
CA GLN A 418 32.84 31.83 0.25
C GLN A 418 31.60 30.91 0.18
N THR A 419 31.52 30.02 -0.83
CA THR A 419 30.34 29.16 -1.04
C THR A 419 30.44 27.85 -0.28
N ASP A 420 29.39 27.52 0.47
CA ASP A 420 29.27 26.28 1.23
C ASP A 420 29.56 25.04 0.35
N PRO A 421 30.44 24.12 0.80
CA PRO A 421 30.69 22.85 0.12
C PRO A 421 29.41 22.11 -0.31
N CYS A 422 28.34 22.12 0.49
CA CYS A 422 27.07 21.52 0.11
C CYS A 422 26.51 22.11 -1.18
N GLN A 423 26.52 23.45 -1.33
CA GLN A 423 26.03 24.12 -2.53
C GLN A 423 26.88 23.79 -3.77
N ARG A 424 28.21 23.76 -3.60
CA ARG A 424 29.16 23.39 -4.66
C ARG A 424 28.99 21.94 -5.11
N LEU A 425 28.88 21.02 -4.16
CA LEU A 425 28.68 19.60 -4.40
C LEU A 425 27.31 19.30 -5.04
N LEU A 426 26.26 20.03 -4.65
CA LEU A 426 24.93 19.92 -5.27
C LEU A 426 24.95 20.33 -6.75
N LEU A 427 25.69 21.39 -7.12
CA LEU A 427 25.86 21.79 -8.51
C LEU A 427 26.52 20.69 -9.35
N MET A 428 27.59 20.08 -8.84
CA MET A 428 28.28 18.98 -9.51
C MET A 428 27.37 17.73 -9.61
N ALA A 429 26.71 17.35 -8.52
CA ALA A 429 25.81 16.20 -8.51
C ALA A 429 24.60 16.40 -9.44
N ALA A 430 24.03 17.60 -9.50
CA ALA A 430 22.93 17.90 -10.41
C ALA A 430 23.35 17.86 -11.88
N TYR A 431 24.53 18.39 -12.20
CA TYR A 431 25.11 18.32 -13.54
C TYR A 431 25.25 16.85 -13.99
N GLU A 432 25.91 16.04 -13.17
CA GLU A 432 26.15 14.63 -13.48
C GLU A 432 24.85 13.83 -13.54
N ALA A 433 23.90 14.09 -12.63
CA ALA A 433 22.61 13.41 -12.63
C ALA A 433 21.82 13.70 -13.92
N LEU A 434 21.86 14.94 -14.43
CA LEU A 434 21.26 15.30 -15.72
C LEU A 434 21.97 14.58 -16.89
N GLU A 435 23.30 14.51 -16.88
CA GLU A 435 24.05 13.74 -17.88
C GLU A 435 23.68 12.25 -17.85
N THR A 436 23.57 11.65 -16.66
CA THR A 436 23.15 10.24 -16.54
C THR A 436 21.72 10.00 -17.02
N ALA A 437 20.85 11.02 -16.96
CA ALA A 437 19.50 10.99 -17.50
C ALA A 437 19.44 11.21 -19.02
N GLY A 438 20.57 11.51 -19.67
CA GLY A 438 20.62 11.80 -21.10
C GLY A 438 20.22 13.23 -21.46
N TYR A 439 20.10 14.15 -20.49
CA TYR A 439 19.72 15.53 -20.72
C TYR A 439 20.92 16.46 -20.66
N ARG A 440 21.09 17.27 -21.71
CA ARG A 440 22.10 18.32 -21.71
C ARG A 440 21.72 19.43 -20.72
N TYR A 441 22.68 19.85 -19.92
CA TYR A 441 22.46 20.90 -18.93
C TYR A 441 22.19 22.29 -19.54
N ASP A 442 22.59 22.51 -20.81
CA ASP A 442 22.51 23.77 -21.56
C ASP A 442 21.41 23.81 -22.63
N ALA A 443 20.75 22.68 -22.93
CA ALA A 443 19.65 22.61 -23.89
C ALA A 443 18.32 22.90 -23.19
N LYS A 444 17.69 24.04 -23.52
CA LYS A 444 16.40 24.45 -22.94
C LYS A 444 15.16 23.72 -23.49
N PRO A 445 15.03 23.40 -24.81
CA PRO A 445 13.77 22.88 -25.34
C PRO A 445 13.45 21.43 -24.93
N ASP A 446 14.43 20.64 -24.50
CA ASP A 446 14.24 19.19 -24.28
C ASP A 446 13.78 18.81 -22.86
N ARG A 447 13.84 19.74 -21.87
CA ARG A 447 13.64 19.42 -20.44
C ARG A 447 12.28 19.82 -19.85
N GLY A 448 11.48 20.61 -20.57
CA GLY A 448 10.24 21.18 -20.03
C GLY A 448 10.47 22.10 -18.83
N ASN A 449 9.46 22.25 -17.96
CA ASN A 449 9.59 23.03 -16.74
C ASN A 449 10.24 22.21 -15.62
N VAL A 450 11.48 22.52 -15.22
CA VAL A 450 12.24 21.72 -14.24
C VAL A 450 12.22 22.37 -12.86
N GLY A 451 11.86 21.63 -11.82
CA GLY A 451 11.95 22.07 -10.41
C GLY A 451 13.18 21.51 -9.68
N SER A 452 13.57 22.13 -8.56
CA SER A 452 14.63 21.64 -7.66
C SER A 452 14.18 21.62 -6.19
N PHE A 453 14.48 20.50 -5.53
CA PHE A 453 14.01 20.17 -4.18
C PHE A 453 15.19 19.57 -3.40
N VAL A 454 15.74 20.32 -2.45
CA VAL A 454 16.99 19.94 -1.78
C VAL A 454 16.82 19.92 -0.26
N GLY A 455 17.24 18.82 0.37
CA GLY A 455 17.33 18.71 1.82
C GLY A 455 18.64 19.29 2.35
N LEU A 456 18.57 20.30 3.22
CA LEU A 456 19.72 20.90 3.93
C LEU A 456 19.32 21.32 5.35
N THR A 457 20.02 20.78 6.36
CA THR A 457 19.73 21.07 7.77
C THR A 457 20.74 22.02 8.41
N THR A 458 22.01 21.93 8.04
CA THR A 458 23.11 22.63 8.71
C THR A 458 23.65 23.80 7.86
N ASP A 459 24.32 24.74 8.52
CA ASP A 459 25.02 25.87 7.90
C ASP A 459 26.41 26.09 8.51
N ASP A 460 27.11 24.98 8.85
CA ASP A 460 28.44 24.94 9.47
C ASP A 460 29.45 25.85 8.75
N TRP A 461 29.44 25.87 7.41
CA TRP A 461 30.35 26.72 6.64
C TRP A 461 30.18 28.19 6.97
N ARG A 462 28.92 28.64 7.11
CA ARG A 462 28.60 30.01 7.52
C ARG A 462 29.00 30.29 8.96
N GLU A 463 28.82 29.32 9.85
CA GLU A 463 29.13 29.47 11.28
C GLU A 463 30.65 29.53 11.54
N TYR A 464 31.44 28.68 10.89
CA TYR A 464 32.85 28.49 11.24
C TYR A 464 33.85 29.02 10.22
N ASN A 465 33.55 28.96 8.94
CA ASN A 465 34.56 29.17 7.91
C ASN A 465 34.49 30.61 7.40
N ILE A 466 33.36 31.01 6.83
CA ILE A 466 33.21 32.35 6.22
C ILE A 466 32.83 33.44 7.23
N SER A 467 32.46 33.07 8.45
CA SER A 467 32.30 34.03 9.56
C SER A 467 33.63 34.62 10.02
N GLN A 468 34.76 33.94 9.76
CA GLN A 468 36.10 34.42 10.10
C GLN A 468 36.49 35.65 9.27
N GLU A 469 35.99 35.74 8.04
CA GLU A 469 36.19 36.87 7.13
C GLU A 469 34.94 37.08 6.27
N ILE A 470 34.05 37.96 6.75
CA ILE A 470 32.79 38.27 6.08
C ILE A 470 33.06 39.05 4.79
N ASP A 471 32.58 38.50 3.68
CA ASP A 471 32.67 39.07 2.34
C ASP A 471 31.26 39.35 1.75
N MET A 472 31.19 40.00 0.59
CA MET A 472 29.94 40.23 -0.16
C MET A 472 29.19 38.93 -0.50
N TYR A 473 29.90 37.80 -0.58
CA TYR A 473 29.34 36.48 -0.84
C TYR A 473 28.90 35.74 0.43
N PHE A 474 29.05 36.31 1.63
CA PHE A 474 28.72 35.64 2.90
C PHE A 474 27.27 35.13 2.92
N VAL A 475 26.33 35.95 2.44
CA VAL A 475 24.91 35.61 2.39
C VAL A 475 24.64 34.56 1.31
N THR A 476 25.08 34.81 0.07
CA THR A 476 24.82 33.93 -1.07
C THR A 476 25.57 32.60 -1.01
N GLY A 477 26.67 32.55 -0.27
CA GLY A 477 27.50 31.39 -0.06
C GLY A 477 27.11 30.57 1.16
N GLY A 478 26.49 31.18 2.17
CA GLY A 478 26.15 30.51 3.44
C GLY A 478 24.66 30.23 3.69
N LEU A 479 23.73 30.95 3.07
CA LEU A 479 22.30 30.69 3.28
C LEU A 479 21.85 29.43 2.53
N ARG A 480 21.16 28.53 3.24
CA ARG A 480 20.69 27.25 2.71
C ARG A 480 19.80 27.39 1.46
N SER A 481 18.99 28.44 1.36
CA SER A 481 18.13 28.71 0.19
C SER A 481 18.88 28.77 -1.14
N PHE A 482 20.17 29.12 -1.13
CA PHE A 482 21.01 29.12 -2.32
C PHE A 482 21.42 27.72 -2.77
N GLY A 483 21.20 26.67 -1.96
CA GLY A 483 21.38 25.28 -2.35
C GLY A 483 20.56 24.90 -3.58
N SER A 484 19.23 25.08 -3.54
CA SER A 484 18.36 24.88 -4.70
C SER A 484 18.39 26.07 -5.68
N GLY A 485 18.46 27.29 -5.15
CA GLY A 485 18.49 28.51 -5.97
C GLY A 485 19.65 28.57 -6.96
N ARG A 486 20.84 28.09 -6.59
CA ARG A 486 21.99 28.01 -7.51
C ARG A 486 21.79 26.97 -8.61
N LEU A 487 21.10 25.86 -8.34
CA LEU A 487 20.74 24.89 -9.38
C LEU A 487 19.84 25.56 -10.42
N ASN A 488 18.75 26.21 -9.98
CA ASN A 488 17.84 26.91 -10.89
C ASN A 488 18.55 28.02 -11.66
N TYR A 489 19.37 28.82 -10.97
CA TYR A 489 20.10 29.93 -11.60
C TYR A 489 21.12 29.46 -12.65
N PHE A 490 21.91 28.43 -12.34
CA PHE A 490 22.96 27.95 -13.24
C PHE A 490 22.36 27.22 -14.44
N PHE A 491 21.46 26.25 -14.20
CA PHE A 491 20.86 25.43 -15.26
C PHE A 491 19.67 26.09 -15.97
N LYS A 492 19.31 27.33 -15.58
CA LYS A 492 18.17 28.10 -16.13
C LYS A 492 16.83 27.36 -15.98
N LEU A 493 16.62 26.76 -14.80
CA LEU A 493 15.39 26.04 -14.46
C LEU A 493 14.32 27.04 -13.99
N GLU A 494 13.13 26.97 -14.58
CA GLU A 494 12.03 27.91 -14.34
C GLU A 494 10.97 27.36 -13.37
N GLY A 495 11.12 26.10 -12.93
CA GLY A 495 10.20 25.46 -12.01
C GLY A 495 10.47 25.82 -10.54
N PRO A 496 9.76 25.16 -9.61
CA PRO A 496 9.90 25.44 -8.18
C PRO A 496 11.33 25.26 -7.67
N SER A 497 11.71 26.00 -6.63
CA SER A 497 13.02 25.93 -5.99
C SER A 497 12.85 25.90 -4.48
N TYR A 498 12.97 24.72 -3.86
CA TYR A 498 12.73 24.54 -2.44
C TYR A 498 13.95 23.97 -1.72
N VAL A 499 14.14 24.45 -0.50
CA VAL A 499 15.03 23.82 0.48
C VAL A 499 14.19 23.38 1.65
N LEU A 500 14.32 22.10 2.00
CA LEU A 500 13.56 21.48 3.08
C LEU A 500 14.49 21.13 4.23
N ASP A 501 14.00 21.37 5.44
CA ASP A 501 14.65 20.96 6.68
C ASP A 501 13.65 20.20 7.56
N THR A 502 13.74 18.89 7.50
CA THR A 502 13.07 17.96 8.41
C THR A 502 14.10 17.13 9.16
N ALA A 503 15.27 17.72 9.44
CA ALA A 503 16.45 17.06 10.00
C ALA A 503 16.89 15.83 9.18
N CYS A 504 16.99 14.66 9.80
CA CYS A 504 17.50 13.43 9.19
C CYS A 504 16.68 12.89 8.01
N SER A 505 15.45 13.36 7.80
CA SER A 505 14.59 12.95 6.68
C SER A 505 14.53 13.97 5.53
N SER A 506 15.31 15.05 5.58
CA SER A 506 15.18 16.20 4.66
C SER A 506 15.22 15.83 3.18
N SER A 507 16.14 14.95 2.76
CA SER A 507 16.19 14.49 1.36
C SER A 507 15.01 13.59 0.97
N ALA A 508 14.49 12.77 1.89
CA ALA A 508 13.28 11.98 1.61
C ALA A 508 12.03 12.88 1.49
N ALA A 509 11.91 13.89 2.36
CA ALA A 509 10.85 14.90 2.26
C ALA A 509 10.97 15.72 0.97
N SER A 510 12.20 16.02 0.52
CA SER A 510 12.46 16.70 -0.75
C SER A 510 11.99 15.87 -1.94
N ILE A 511 12.25 14.56 -1.93
CA ILE A 511 11.76 13.63 -2.95
C ILE A 511 10.23 13.55 -2.93
N GLU A 512 9.59 13.51 -1.75
CA GLU A 512 8.13 13.51 -1.66
C GLU A 512 7.50 14.77 -2.26
N LEU A 513 8.04 15.95 -1.93
CA LEU A 513 7.53 17.21 -2.48
C LEU A 513 7.76 17.28 -3.99
N ALA A 514 8.90 16.79 -4.49
CA ALA A 514 9.16 16.69 -5.93
C ALA A 514 8.14 15.78 -6.64
N CYS A 515 7.83 14.61 -6.08
CA CYS A 515 6.79 13.72 -6.59
C CYS A 515 5.42 14.43 -6.60
N ALA A 516 5.06 15.12 -5.52
CA ALA A 516 3.81 15.86 -5.43
C ALA A 516 3.71 16.98 -6.49
N SER A 517 4.79 17.75 -6.70
CA SER A 517 4.85 18.80 -7.72
C SER A 517 4.81 18.26 -9.16
N LEU A 518 5.39 17.09 -9.42
CA LEU A 518 5.26 16.41 -10.72
C LEU A 518 3.82 15.98 -10.98
N LEU A 519 3.15 15.38 -10.00
CA LEU A 519 1.75 14.96 -10.11
C LEU A 519 0.79 16.16 -10.20
N GLY A 520 1.10 17.23 -9.47
CA GLY A 520 0.40 18.52 -9.54
C GLY A 520 0.64 19.30 -10.83
N ARG A 521 1.58 18.85 -11.67
CA ARG A 521 2.03 19.52 -12.90
C ARG A 521 2.60 20.94 -12.65
N ASP A 522 3.18 21.17 -11.47
CA ASP A 522 3.99 22.36 -11.20
C ASP A 522 5.32 22.33 -11.97
N CYS A 523 5.77 21.11 -12.32
CA CYS A 523 6.95 20.85 -13.14
C CYS A 523 6.77 19.55 -13.95
N ASP A 524 7.60 19.36 -14.97
CA ASP A 524 7.65 18.18 -15.84
C ASP A 524 8.81 17.25 -15.50
N MET A 525 9.85 17.82 -14.89
CA MET A 525 11.02 17.13 -14.38
C MET A 525 11.41 17.75 -13.04
N ALA A 526 11.96 16.96 -12.12
CA ALA A 526 12.44 17.46 -10.84
C ALA A 526 13.84 16.93 -10.50
N LEU A 527 14.70 17.81 -10.01
CA LEU A 527 15.94 17.47 -9.32
C LEU A 527 15.64 17.35 -7.83
N ALA A 528 15.78 16.17 -7.25
CA ALA A 528 15.49 15.94 -5.84
C ALA A 528 16.68 15.31 -5.12
N GLY A 529 16.96 15.72 -3.88
CA GLY A 529 18.04 15.12 -3.12
C GLY A 529 18.41 15.90 -1.86
N GLY A 530 19.69 15.88 -1.50
CA GLY A 530 20.20 16.58 -0.33
C GLY A 530 21.70 16.43 -0.15
N ALA A 531 22.28 17.26 0.73
CA ALA A 531 23.70 17.26 1.02
C ALA A 531 23.96 17.46 2.52
N ASN A 532 25.10 16.95 2.98
CA ASN A 532 25.63 17.16 4.31
C ASN A 532 27.16 17.18 4.26
N VAL A 533 27.77 18.25 4.74
CA VAL A 533 29.23 18.39 4.91
C VAL A 533 29.47 18.98 6.29
N MET A 534 30.46 18.44 7.00
CA MET A 534 30.66 18.76 8.41
C MET A 534 31.95 19.57 8.57
N THR A 535 31.83 20.84 8.95
CA THR A 535 32.99 21.75 9.04
C THR A 535 33.20 22.36 10.42
N GLY A 536 32.34 22.05 11.40
CA GLY A 536 32.44 22.57 12.76
C GLY A 536 32.18 21.55 13.89
N PRO A 537 32.66 21.83 15.12
CA PRO A 537 32.54 20.93 16.26
C PRO A 537 31.21 21.02 17.04
N ASN A 538 30.48 22.15 17.00
CA ASN A 538 29.36 22.34 17.95
C ASN A 538 28.23 21.32 17.77
N LEU A 539 27.92 20.90 16.54
CA LEU A 539 26.90 19.88 16.31
C LEU A 539 27.29 18.54 16.93
N TRP A 540 28.57 18.13 16.88
CA TRP A 540 29.04 16.96 17.63
C TRP A 540 28.81 17.13 19.13
N ALA A 541 29.19 18.29 19.69
CA ALA A 541 29.01 18.55 21.11
C ALA A 541 27.52 18.47 21.53
N GLY A 542 26.63 19.14 20.79
CA GLY A 542 25.19 19.12 21.05
C GLY A 542 24.59 17.72 20.93
N LEU A 543 24.86 17.02 19.83
CA LEU A 543 24.34 15.68 19.58
C LEU A 543 24.91 14.65 20.57
N SER A 544 26.17 14.77 20.96
CA SER A 544 26.80 13.92 21.97
C SER A 544 26.15 14.12 23.34
N ARG A 545 25.90 15.37 23.75
CA ARG A 545 25.19 15.66 25.01
C ARG A 545 23.76 15.16 25.03
N ALA A 546 23.11 15.11 23.86
CA ALA A 546 21.78 14.53 23.69
C ALA A 546 21.80 12.98 23.64
N GLY A 547 22.97 12.34 23.63
CA GLY A 547 23.11 10.88 23.57
C GLY A 547 22.84 10.28 22.19
N PHE A 548 22.95 11.06 21.12
CA PHE A 548 22.68 10.59 19.76
C PHE A 548 23.89 9.94 19.07
N VAL A 549 25.09 10.47 19.34
CA VAL A 549 26.32 10.04 18.67
C VAL A 549 26.95 8.86 19.39
N SER A 550 27.38 7.86 18.64
CA SER A 550 28.15 6.73 19.19
C SER A 550 29.52 7.21 19.69
N PRO A 551 29.86 6.97 20.98
CA PRO A 551 31.20 7.22 21.48
C PRO A 551 32.27 6.32 20.84
N THR A 552 31.86 5.16 20.32
CA THR A 552 32.74 4.19 19.67
C THR A 552 32.83 4.38 18.14
N GLY A 553 32.05 5.29 17.57
CA GLY A 553 32.17 5.75 16.20
C GLY A 553 31.12 5.16 15.28
N SER A 554 31.21 3.87 14.92
CA SER A 554 30.35 3.23 13.91
C SER A 554 28.85 3.28 14.24
N CYS A 555 27.99 3.38 13.20
CA CYS A 555 26.58 3.00 13.33
C CYS A 555 26.49 1.48 13.41
N LYS A 556 26.33 0.90 14.61
CA LYS A 556 26.24 -0.55 14.78
C LYS A 556 24.80 -1.05 14.58
N THR A 557 24.23 -0.72 13.42
CA THR A 557 22.84 -1.03 13.06
C THR A 557 22.58 -2.53 13.22
N PHE A 558 21.56 -2.88 14.00
CA PHE A 558 21.16 -4.27 14.34
C PHE A 558 22.05 -5.00 15.35
N ASP A 559 23.15 -4.41 15.80
CA ASP A 559 24.03 -5.02 16.80
C ASP A 559 23.47 -4.88 18.22
N GLU A 560 23.78 -5.82 19.10
CA GLU A 560 23.42 -5.72 20.52
C GLU A 560 24.14 -4.56 21.25
N THR A 561 25.34 -4.20 20.79
CA THR A 561 26.19 -3.16 21.40
C THR A 561 26.01 -1.79 20.76
N ALA A 562 24.91 -1.58 20.04
CA ALA A 562 24.56 -0.33 19.40
C ALA A 562 24.41 0.81 20.43
N ASP A 563 25.14 1.91 20.25
CA ASP A 563 25.35 2.96 21.25
C ASP A 563 25.18 4.38 20.70
N GLY A 564 24.57 4.53 19.52
CA GLY A 564 24.39 5.79 18.83
C GLY A 564 24.78 5.71 17.35
N TYR A 565 24.62 6.80 16.62
CA TYR A 565 25.03 6.88 15.21
C TYR A 565 26.40 7.57 15.04
N CYS A 566 27.08 7.24 13.95
CA CYS A 566 28.22 8.00 13.41
C CYS A 566 27.70 9.13 12.54
N ARG A 567 28.17 10.38 12.68
CA ARG A 567 27.84 11.42 11.69
C ARG A 567 28.52 11.11 10.35
N GLY A 568 27.86 11.38 9.23
CA GLY A 568 28.38 11.14 7.88
C GLY A 568 28.19 12.33 6.96
N GLU A 569 29.16 12.56 6.07
CA GLU A 569 29.04 13.47 4.95
C GLU A 569 28.46 12.74 3.73
N GLY A 570 27.84 13.48 2.82
CA GLY A 570 27.35 12.93 1.56
C GLY A 570 26.51 13.91 0.77
N VAL A 571 26.44 13.72 -0.55
CA VAL A 571 25.54 14.44 -1.44
C VAL A 571 24.92 13.46 -2.42
N GLY A 572 23.64 13.64 -2.73
CA GLY A 572 22.95 12.89 -3.78
C GLY A 572 21.89 13.74 -4.45
N ILE A 573 21.73 13.55 -5.77
CA ILE A 573 20.65 14.09 -6.59
C ILE A 573 20.11 12.97 -7.47
N ILE A 574 18.78 12.89 -7.55
CA ILE A 574 18.05 12.06 -8.50
C ILE A 574 17.20 12.93 -9.41
N VAL A 575 17.03 12.50 -10.67
CA VAL A 575 16.18 13.15 -11.68
C VAL A 575 14.88 12.38 -11.79
N LEU A 576 13.77 13.09 -11.58
CA LEU A 576 12.43 12.52 -11.51
C LEU A 576 11.56 13.03 -12.65
N LYS A 577 10.72 12.15 -13.20
CA LYS A 577 9.63 12.49 -14.14
C LYS A 577 8.40 11.65 -13.84
N ARG A 578 7.22 12.11 -14.28
CA ARG A 578 6.04 11.22 -14.33
C ARG A 578 6.39 10.02 -15.19
N LEU A 579 5.98 8.82 -14.77
CA LEU A 579 6.37 7.58 -15.45
C LEU A 579 5.90 7.56 -16.92
N GLU A 580 4.69 8.06 -17.19
CA GLU A 580 4.17 8.24 -18.55
C GLU A 580 5.09 9.09 -19.44
N ASP A 581 5.58 10.21 -18.91
CA ASP A 581 6.44 11.14 -19.66
C ASP A 581 7.84 10.58 -19.87
N ALA A 582 8.33 9.78 -18.92
CA ALA A 582 9.63 9.11 -19.03
C ALA A 582 9.59 8.04 -20.14
N ILE A 583 8.52 7.24 -20.17
CA ILE A 583 8.30 6.23 -21.21
C ILE A 583 8.15 6.92 -22.59
N GLN A 584 7.36 7.99 -22.66
CA GLN A 584 7.14 8.74 -23.91
C GLN A 584 8.43 9.36 -24.45
N ALA A 585 9.29 9.87 -23.56
CA ALA A 585 10.58 10.45 -23.93
C ALA A 585 11.66 9.39 -24.26
N GLY A 586 11.39 8.10 -23.99
CA GLY A 586 12.39 7.04 -24.14
C GLY A 586 13.54 7.14 -23.14
N ASP A 587 13.27 7.68 -21.95
CA ASP A 587 14.28 7.81 -20.90
C ASP A 587 14.75 6.45 -20.37
N ASN A 588 15.99 6.39 -19.91
CA ASN A 588 16.49 5.23 -19.18
C ASN A 588 15.94 5.23 -17.75
N ILE A 589 14.89 4.45 -17.49
CA ILE A 589 14.26 4.36 -16.17
C ILE A 589 15.08 3.42 -15.28
N GLN A 590 15.71 3.99 -14.25
CA GLN A 590 16.57 3.26 -13.30
C GLN A 590 15.77 2.64 -12.15
N GLY A 591 14.57 3.17 -11.89
CA GLY A 591 13.64 2.68 -10.88
C GLY A 591 12.35 3.50 -10.86
N VAL A 592 11.33 3.00 -10.16
CA VAL A 592 10.02 3.63 -10.07
C VAL A 592 9.60 3.82 -8.62
N ILE A 593 9.28 5.07 -8.25
CA ILE A 593 8.65 5.41 -6.98
C ILE A 593 7.16 5.14 -7.13
N ARG A 594 6.73 3.99 -6.61
CA ARG A 594 5.32 3.53 -6.65
C ARG A 594 4.44 4.23 -5.62
N GLY A 595 5.02 4.65 -4.50
CA GLY A 595 4.33 5.37 -3.44
C GLY A 595 5.31 5.98 -2.45
N ILE A 596 4.97 7.16 -1.94
CA ILE A 596 5.75 7.88 -0.93
C ILE A 596 4.79 8.61 0.02
N ALA A 597 5.17 8.70 1.29
CA ALA A 597 4.38 9.39 2.31
C ALA A 597 5.26 9.88 3.45
N THR A 598 4.81 10.93 4.12
CA THR A 598 5.32 11.39 5.42
C THR A 598 4.20 11.44 6.48
N ASN A 599 4.56 11.17 7.73
CA ASN A 599 3.74 11.45 8.90
C ASN A 599 4.61 11.94 10.07
N HIS A 600 4.00 12.11 11.25
CA HIS A 600 4.70 12.63 12.43
C HIS A 600 4.40 11.79 13.68
N SER A 601 5.43 11.55 14.49
CA SER A 601 5.36 10.78 15.74
C SER A 601 4.81 11.62 16.90
N ALA A 602 3.62 12.21 16.73
CA ALA A 602 3.01 13.13 17.70
C ALA A 602 2.71 12.48 19.07
N ASN A 603 2.59 11.15 19.11
CA ASN A 603 2.31 10.36 20.32
C ASN A 603 3.57 9.73 20.93
N ALA A 604 4.77 10.13 20.50
CA ALA A 604 6.01 9.66 21.13
C ALA A 604 6.15 10.20 22.56
N LEU A 605 6.83 9.45 23.43
CA LEU A 605 7.05 9.84 24.83
C LEU A 605 7.96 11.08 24.98
N SER A 606 8.82 11.32 23.99
CA SER A 606 9.70 12.49 23.90
C SER A 606 9.75 12.94 22.45
N ILE A 607 9.99 14.24 22.23
CA ILE A 607 10.15 14.84 20.90
C ILE A 607 11.23 14.15 20.04
N THR A 608 12.20 13.48 20.69
CA THR A 608 13.33 12.81 20.03
C THR A 608 13.17 11.29 19.92
N GLN A 609 12.15 10.69 20.53
CA GLN A 609 11.97 9.23 20.50
C GLN A 609 11.14 8.78 19.30
N PRO A 610 11.50 7.64 18.66
CA PRO A 610 10.68 7.04 17.62
C PRO A 610 9.40 6.41 18.20
N HIS A 611 8.41 6.19 17.34
CA HIS A 611 7.11 5.63 17.73
C HIS A 611 6.64 4.56 16.73
N GLY A 612 6.69 3.29 17.14
CA GLY A 612 6.39 2.14 16.28
C GLY A 612 5.00 2.18 15.62
N PRO A 613 3.89 2.45 16.34
CA PRO A 613 2.57 2.56 15.72
C PRO A 613 2.49 3.60 14.60
N THR A 614 3.21 4.72 14.73
CA THR A 614 3.28 5.76 13.69
C THR A 614 4.04 5.26 12.47
N GLN A 615 5.15 4.54 12.66
CA GLN A 615 5.91 3.92 11.57
C GLN A 615 5.06 2.86 10.82
N LYS A 616 4.36 1.98 11.54
CA LYS A 616 3.43 1.01 10.92
C LYS A 616 2.33 1.71 10.12
N LYS A 617 1.75 2.78 10.65
CA LYS A 617 0.75 3.58 9.93
C LYS A 617 1.32 4.15 8.62
N LEU A 618 2.57 4.62 8.65
CA LEU A 618 3.28 5.11 7.47
C LEU A 618 3.49 4.01 6.43
N TYR A 619 4.01 2.86 6.85
CA TYR A 619 4.28 1.72 5.96
C TYR A 619 3.00 1.23 5.26
N ASN A 620 1.91 1.07 6.01
CA ASN A 620 0.61 0.71 5.44
C ASN A 620 0.08 1.79 4.49
N GLN A 621 0.31 3.08 4.77
CA GLN A 621 -0.07 4.17 3.87
C GLN A 621 0.70 4.13 2.55
N VAL A 622 2.01 3.85 2.60
CA VAL A 622 2.84 3.71 1.40
C VAL A 622 2.41 2.49 0.57
N LEU A 623 2.16 1.34 1.20
CA LEU A 623 1.62 0.15 0.51
C LEU A 623 0.29 0.44 -0.20
N ARG A 624 -0.63 1.17 0.47
CA ARG A 624 -1.89 1.61 -0.15
C ARG A 624 -1.65 2.53 -1.35
N LYS A 625 -0.80 3.54 -1.23
CA LYS A 625 -0.46 4.44 -2.35
C LYS A 625 0.18 3.69 -3.52
N ALA A 626 1.04 2.71 -3.22
CA ALA A 626 1.73 1.90 -4.22
C ALA A 626 0.86 0.82 -4.88
N ASN A 627 -0.34 0.57 -4.34
CA ASN A 627 -1.20 -0.56 -4.65
C ASN A 627 -0.43 -1.90 -4.55
N LEU A 628 0.31 -2.07 -3.45
CA LEU A 628 1.10 -3.27 -3.16
C LEU A 628 0.64 -3.93 -1.86
N THR A 629 0.80 -5.25 -1.79
CA THR A 629 0.65 -6.04 -0.56
C THR A 629 2.02 -6.24 0.11
N PRO A 630 2.08 -6.52 1.42
CA PRO A 630 3.35 -6.61 2.13
C PRO A 630 4.28 -7.73 1.63
N ASP A 631 3.74 -8.85 1.15
CA ASP A 631 4.47 -9.99 0.59
C ASP A 631 5.16 -9.68 -0.76
N GLN A 632 4.76 -8.59 -1.43
CA GLN A 632 5.42 -8.09 -2.64
C GLN A 632 6.68 -7.27 -2.34
N ILE A 633 6.93 -6.90 -1.08
CA ILE A 633 8.13 -6.15 -0.68
C ILE A 633 9.26 -7.13 -0.35
N GLN A 634 10.34 -7.12 -1.12
CA GLN A 634 11.44 -8.08 -0.97
C GLN A 634 12.59 -7.54 -0.11
N TYR A 635 12.76 -6.21 -0.04
CA TYR A 635 13.82 -5.56 0.70
C TYR A 635 13.32 -4.29 1.39
N VAL A 636 13.75 -4.06 2.63
CA VAL A 636 13.55 -2.79 3.35
C VAL A 636 14.90 -2.18 3.72
N GLU A 637 15.20 -1.04 3.11
CA GLU A 637 16.27 -0.15 3.57
C GLU A 637 15.76 0.63 4.79
N MET A 638 16.14 0.19 5.99
CA MET A 638 15.71 0.79 7.25
C MET A 638 16.46 2.10 7.52
N HIS A 639 15.87 2.94 8.37
CA HIS A 639 16.56 4.11 8.91
C HIS A 639 17.78 3.67 9.73
N GLY A 640 17.64 2.68 10.60
CA GLY A 640 18.73 1.88 11.18
C GLY A 640 19.91 2.70 11.69
N THR A 641 19.66 3.52 12.72
CA THR A 641 20.67 4.47 13.25
C THR A 641 21.70 3.82 14.16
N GLY A 642 21.57 2.53 14.50
CA GLY A 642 22.47 1.90 15.45
C GLY A 642 22.18 2.37 16.88
N THR A 643 20.89 2.55 17.19
CA THR A 643 20.45 2.83 18.56
C THR A 643 19.64 1.66 19.08
N GLN A 644 19.87 1.22 20.32
CA GLN A 644 19.13 0.06 20.85
C GLN A 644 17.61 0.26 20.80
N ALA A 645 17.11 1.43 21.23
CA ALA A 645 15.67 1.68 21.25
C ALA A 645 15.10 1.93 19.84
N GLY A 646 15.82 2.66 18.99
CA GLY A 646 15.37 3.00 17.65
C GLY A 646 15.34 1.80 16.72
N ASP A 647 16.42 1.04 16.66
CA ASP A 647 16.51 -0.15 15.80
C ASP A 647 15.46 -1.20 16.22
N VAL A 648 15.21 -1.39 17.53
CA VAL A 648 14.18 -2.33 18.02
C VAL A 648 12.77 -1.84 17.65
N THR A 649 12.49 -0.55 17.81
CA THR A 649 11.19 0.03 17.46
C THR A 649 10.92 -0.11 15.96
N GLU A 650 11.93 0.16 15.14
CA GLU A 650 11.83 0.08 13.69
C GLU A 650 11.70 -1.38 13.21
N MET A 651 12.55 -2.29 13.72
CA MET A 651 12.51 -3.71 13.37
C MET A 651 11.15 -4.34 13.69
N ASN A 652 10.60 -4.07 14.87
CA ASN A 652 9.25 -4.53 15.22
C ASN A 652 8.17 -3.98 14.27
N SER A 653 8.33 -2.73 13.84
CA SER A 653 7.40 -2.10 12.90
C SER A 653 7.49 -2.70 11.51
N VAL A 654 8.70 -3.01 11.04
CA VAL A 654 8.97 -3.68 9.76
C VAL A 654 8.43 -5.11 9.78
N VAL A 655 8.85 -5.95 10.73
CA VAL A 655 8.46 -7.36 10.81
C VAL A 655 6.94 -7.53 10.88
N SER A 656 6.28 -6.79 11.78
CA SER A 656 4.82 -6.89 11.92
C SER A 656 4.02 -6.32 10.74
N THR A 657 4.64 -5.55 9.84
CA THR A 657 3.98 -5.05 8.63
C THR A 657 4.27 -5.92 7.41
N PHE A 658 5.54 -6.29 7.20
CA PHE A 658 6.04 -6.87 5.96
C PHE A 658 6.38 -8.36 6.04
N ALA A 659 6.55 -8.93 7.23
CA ALA A 659 7.01 -10.31 7.42
C ALA A 659 5.90 -11.29 7.88
N SER A 660 4.71 -10.80 8.21
CA SER A 660 3.59 -11.64 8.67
C SER A 660 3.10 -12.59 7.57
N GLY A 661 3.17 -13.90 7.82
CA GLY A 661 2.59 -14.93 6.93
C GLY A 661 3.35 -15.12 5.61
N ARG A 662 4.65 -14.81 5.56
CA ARG A 662 5.48 -15.06 4.38
C ARG A 662 5.89 -16.53 4.29
N GLU A 663 5.90 -17.05 3.07
CA GLU A 663 6.48 -18.36 2.76
C GLU A 663 8.01 -18.31 2.91
N PRO A 664 8.68 -19.39 3.36
CA PRO A 664 10.14 -19.44 3.46
C PRO A 664 10.87 -19.19 2.13
N THR A 665 10.20 -19.42 0.99
CA THR A 665 10.73 -19.17 -0.35
C THR A 665 10.62 -17.71 -0.81
N ASN A 666 9.91 -16.86 -0.06
CA ASN A 666 9.79 -15.42 -0.29
C ASN A 666 10.22 -14.64 0.97
N PRO A 667 11.51 -14.71 1.37
CA PRO A 667 11.98 -14.01 2.55
C PRO A 667 11.96 -12.48 2.37
N LEU A 668 11.83 -11.77 3.49
CA LEU A 668 12.08 -10.33 3.54
C LEU A 668 13.54 -10.08 3.91
N TYR A 669 14.25 -9.30 3.11
CA TYR A 669 15.58 -8.80 3.47
C TYR A 669 15.49 -7.40 4.09
N VAL A 670 16.34 -7.12 5.06
CA VAL A 670 16.44 -5.79 5.69
C VAL A 670 17.91 -5.37 5.78
N GLY A 671 18.17 -4.06 5.69
CA GLY A 671 19.52 -3.51 5.79
C GLY A 671 19.51 -2.05 6.22
N GLY A 672 20.69 -1.49 6.49
CA GLY A 672 20.83 -0.07 6.82
C GLY A 672 22.20 0.47 6.41
N ILE A 673 22.23 1.34 5.42
CA ILE A 673 23.46 1.87 4.81
C ILE A 673 24.33 2.69 5.77
N LYS A 674 23.72 3.23 6.83
CA LYS A 674 24.44 4.03 7.83
C LYS A 674 25.57 3.25 8.49
N ALA A 675 25.49 1.92 8.50
CA ALA A 675 26.57 1.04 8.97
C ALA A 675 27.84 1.09 8.11
N ASN A 676 27.75 1.50 6.85
CA ASN A 676 28.88 1.63 5.94
C ASN A 676 29.44 3.06 5.94
N VAL A 677 28.55 4.04 5.75
CA VAL A 677 28.93 5.43 5.43
C VAL A 677 28.51 6.45 6.50
N GLY A 678 28.08 5.98 7.67
CA GLY A 678 27.55 6.85 8.71
C GLY A 678 26.19 7.45 8.37
N HIS A 679 25.68 8.26 9.28
CA HIS A 679 24.43 8.98 9.11
C HIS A 679 24.66 10.27 8.33
N GLY A 680 24.32 10.27 7.03
CA GLY A 680 24.38 11.43 6.14
C GLY A 680 23.43 12.60 6.47
N GLU A 681 22.83 12.62 7.67
CA GLU A 681 21.84 13.61 8.14
C GLU A 681 20.82 14.01 7.04
N ALA A 682 20.87 15.25 6.54
CA ALA A 682 19.95 15.72 5.51
C ALA A 682 20.03 14.91 4.20
N ALA A 683 21.19 14.32 3.88
CA ALA A 683 21.42 13.46 2.70
C ALA A 683 21.07 11.97 2.92
N ALA A 684 20.66 11.57 4.13
CA ALA A 684 20.47 10.15 4.44
C ALA A 684 19.41 9.45 3.58
N GLY A 685 18.29 10.13 3.30
CA GLY A 685 17.20 9.58 2.48
C GLY A 685 17.62 9.30 1.04
N VAL A 686 18.22 10.28 0.35
CA VAL A 686 18.69 10.09 -1.04
C VAL A 686 19.83 9.08 -1.13
N THR A 687 20.70 9.00 -0.11
CA THR A 687 21.76 7.97 -0.02
C THR A 687 21.15 6.56 -0.01
N SER A 688 20.11 6.35 0.79
CA SER A 688 19.37 5.07 0.86
C SER A 688 18.66 4.73 -0.46
N VAL A 689 18.07 5.72 -1.14
CA VAL A 689 17.46 5.52 -2.48
C VAL A 689 18.50 5.13 -3.52
N ILE A 690 19.64 5.82 -3.57
CA ILE A 690 20.72 5.51 -4.51
C ILE A 690 21.28 4.11 -4.26
N LYS A 691 21.43 3.66 -3.00
CA LYS A 691 21.78 2.27 -2.70
C LYS A 691 20.78 1.29 -3.30
N ALA A 692 19.48 1.52 -3.14
CA ALA A 692 18.45 0.64 -3.70
C ALA A 692 18.51 0.58 -5.25
N LEU A 693 18.76 1.71 -5.90
CA LEU A 693 18.94 1.76 -7.36
C LEU A 693 20.21 1.01 -7.81
N MET A 694 21.31 1.13 -7.08
CA MET A 694 22.52 0.33 -7.34
C MET A 694 22.25 -1.16 -7.15
N MET A 695 21.47 -1.56 -6.15
CA MET A 695 21.05 -2.96 -5.97
C MET A 695 20.22 -3.48 -7.16
N PHE A 696 19.34 -2.65 -7.75
CA PHE A 696 18.61 -3.02 -8.96
C PHE A 696 19.54 -3.19 -10.17
N ARG A 697 20.43 -2.23 -10.37
CA ARG A 697 21.40 -2.23 -11.47
C ARG A 697 22.32 -3.44 -11.43
N GLU A 698 22.83 -3.76 -10.24
CA GLU A 698 23.83 -4.80 -10.02
C GLU A 698 23.20 -6.16 -9.67
N ASN A 699 21.86 -6.19 -9.53
CA ASN A 699 21.05 -7.35 -9.18
C ASN A 699 21.60 -8.13 -7.96
N ALA A 700 21.96 -7.40 -6.90
CA ALA A 700 22.56 -7.96 -5.70
C ALA A 700 22.19 -7.18 -4.44
N ILE A 701 22.14 -7.88 -3.30
CA ILE A 701 22.00 -7.27 -1.96
C ILE A 701 23.38 -7.27 -1.30
N PRO A 702 23.96 -6.11 -0.95
CA PRO A 702 25.28 -6.05 -0.33
C PRO A 702 25.25 -6.60 1.12
N PRO A 703 26.39 -7.05 1.65
CA PRO A 703 26.49 -7.47 3.05
C PRO A 703 26.19 -6.32 4.01
N HIS A 704 25.61 -6.65 5.17
CA HIS A 704 25.29 -5.67 6.21
C HIS A 704 26.48 -5.45 7.16
N ALA A 705 27.06 -4.26 7.18
CA ALA A 705 28.27 -3.93 7.95
C ALA A 705 28.03 -3.61 9.43
N GLY A 706 26.76 -3.56 9.87
CA GLY A 706 26.38 -3.00 11.17
C GLY A 706 26.52 -3.96 12.35
N ILE A 707 26.42 -5.27 12.10
CA ILE A 707 26.54 -6.30 13.15
C ILE A 707 28.04 -6.58 13.36
N LYS A 708 28.59 -6.10 14.48
CA LYS A 708 30.00 -6.23 14.85
C LYS A 708 30.25 -7.42 15.78
N THR A 709 29.24 -7.77 16.56
CA THR A 709 29.29 -8.83 17.57
C THR A 709 28.22 -9.87 17.29
N ARG A 710 26.97 -9.61 17.69
CA ARG A 710 25.80 -10.44 17.47
C ARG A 710 24.57 -9.56 17.28
N ILE A 711 23.54 -10.15 16.67
CA ILE A 711 22.26 -9.50 16.46
C ILE A 711 21.63 -9.09 17.81
N ASN A 712 20.94 -7.95 17.81
CA ASN A 712 20.27 -7.43 18.99
C ASN A 712 19.20 -8.41 19.49
N SER A 713 19.39 -8.92 20.70
CA SER A 713 18.53 -9.92 21.35
C SER A 713 17.11 -9.42 21.65
N LYS A 714 16.84 -8.12 21.49
CA LYS A 714 15.52 -7.50 21.68
C LYS A 714 14.66 -7.48 20.40
N PHE A 715 15.18 -7.95 19.27
CA PHE A 715 14.40 -8.09 18.05
C PHE A 715 13.39 -9.23 18.15
N PRO A 716 12.25 -9.15 17.44
CA PRO A 716 11.38 -10.30 17.30
C PRO A 716 12.15 -11.45 16.61
N PRO A 717 11.75 -12.72 16.79
CA PRO A 717 12.33 -13.84 16.05
C PRO A 717 12.28 -13.53 14.55
N LEU A 718 13.45 -13.54 13.90
CA LEU A 718 13.59 -13.31 12.45
C LEU A 718 13.63 -14.62 11.66
N ASP A 719 13.84 -15.74 12.36
CA ASP A 719 13.85 -17.08 11.84
C ASP A 719 12.67 -17.84 12.47
N GLU A 720 11.59 -18.08 11.72
CA GLU A 720 10.76 -19.26 11.99
C GLU A 720 11.41 -20.42 11.24
N SER A 721 12.25 -21.19 11.96
CA SER A 721 12.85 -22.43 11.46
C SER A 721 11.83 -23.54 11.35
#